data_AF-A0A8J1UV30-F1
#
_entry.id   AF-A0A8J1UV30-F1
#
_cell.length_a   1.000
_cell.length_b   1.000
_cell.length_c   1.000
_cell.angle_alpha   90.00
_cell.angle_beta   90.00
_cell.angle_gamma   90.00
#
_symmetry.space_group_name_H-M   'P 1'
#
loop_
_entity.id
_entity.type
_entity.pdbx_description
1 polymer ?
#
loop_
_entity_poly.entity_id
_entity_poly.type
_entity_poly.pdbx_seq_one_letter_code
_entity_poly.pdbx_strand_id
1 'polypeptide(L)'
;MIQPKKKREKEGKFSPLSMTSSPAVSPMSRHEDCAYTAPEMYAMRQLHKAGQRGIRHTALPGSLQPLNRSSHVRSAPNSKFDATMKLPKVMNKVEFAPNQKVLPQIGNEKVQGQDHAQNVYRGNLDSSIPNTPSNVVRIYLSTGGTDFEAERAMLQDKVFPQLRHVCAKHGLELNVVDLREDSDLYSADLGRHEIQQCRSLSIGPFVMVLLGDKYGSWQVPYQFSESQYVKMKTGQFEKRDTVLQCYIHDEGSSSGMGTYTLKENLTEEQLQKLYDTFQEIGAHNLSSELQNEIHMALPLHSNTPGCYVYQRHFKDTDNKEQNPDLLDVSTDQNTTKIQQKNMDDLRQYVKNSNTSKVWRYTVPYSKNGISIKDKDHEKYLEKIQQDVLSDFTTAIQSSVMKIAGQMTSPIYMEVLQHTSIAKVMCESFYQQAEIIAQVKIYLNSKEKHPLIIHGLPEIGKSFLMAKLSQLVPTHLGEERTVTLLRFIGLTSDSSIVINLLKSLCTQIHVAFNIPIPFPGITVDTTSFQSMADYLKKLINHLGYGDEAMKNKQLVILLDGINQLSPMDQAMNILNVITDLPPTVRVILSTRSSMGSIDIIEELKKKVPEAKAYLEVQPLSKAEKEKILSSVIQNTNMTMQKEKLEALLEAASSHSLLHLKLLTHHLVDVSSGENLEFSSTLQKSIQVLIKRLQKSNDATVLKYTMAYITISGEGISEVELHDLLSRNSDVMNAISKGRNTPMKHLPSIFLSQVMLDLHPFLIRHMEHGRLVYGWFHHSFMEGVSRELNILYPGQEQSSITEEACDFTLALHRDFVDMFCEPGSDFTMPQPTSAVNLRKLFKLPIHSRVLVPVLGLTHVKQHMFCNLNWLLTKLKATSIDDVMLDFENVFTISDMLEREGIIQAAETEELRIIYKCLKDAQDGLSKQPDKKLKDMCQELIASVPKDAIEKYELIAQLVQDVGPAVQQWLAS
;
A
#
# COMPACT_ATOMS: atom_id res chain seq x y z
N MET A 1 -66.42 -27.38 8.11
CA MET A 1 -67.90 -27.23 8.22
C MET A 1 -68.22 -25.93 8.96
N ILE A 2 -69.31 -25.25 8.58
CA ILE A 2 -70.19 -24.41 9.43
C ILE A 2 -69.53 -23.31 10.30
N GLN A 3 -69.61 -22.06 9.82
CA GLN A 3 -69.77 -20.82 10.64
C GLN A 3 -71.24 -20.69 11.13
N PRO A 4 -71.67 -19.76 12.04
CA PRO A 4 -71.06 -18.50 12.51
C PRO A 4 -71.05 -18.38 14.09
N LYS A 5 -71.37 -17.31 14.87
CA LYS A 5 -72.00 -15.97 14.69
C LYS A 5 -71.83 -15.06 15.95
N LYS A 6 -71.77 -13.72 15.77
CA LYS A 6 -71.82 -12.59 16.77
C LYS A 6 -70.51 -12.34 17.56
N LYS A 7 -69.97 -11.10 17.71
CA LYS A 7 -70.45 -9.75 18.16
C LYS A 7 -70.59 -9.64 19.70
N ARG A 8 -70.14 -8.59 20.42
CA ARG A 8 -70.06 -7.11 20.18
C ARG A 8 -68.78 -6.46 20.79
N GLU A 9 -68.21 -5.37 20.23
CA GLU A 9 -68.37 -3.90 20.56
C GLU A 9 -68.04 -3.58 22.06
N LYS A 10 -67.20 -2.59 22.46
CA LYS A 10 -67.06 -1.17 22.02
C LYS A 10 -65.59 -0.64 22.12
N GLU A 11 -65.12 0.21 21.19
CA GLU A 11 -64.99 1.71 21.24
C GLU A 11 -64.08 2.30 22.34
N GLY A 12 -63.15 3.23 22.06
CA GLY A 12 -62.73 3.69 20.72
C GLY A 12 -61.72 4.86 20.67
N LYS A 13 -61.42 5.24 19.41
CA LYS A 13 -61.18 6.59 18.86
C LYS A 13 -59.98 7.43 19.29
N PHE A 14 -59.10 7.70 18.32
CA PHE A 14 -58.70 9.06 17.92
C PHE A 14 -58.47 9.14 16.40
N SER A 15 -58.60 10.34 15.82
CA SER A 15 -58.47 10.64 14.38
C SER A 15 -58.10 12.14 14.20
N PRO A 16 -57.88 12.71 13.00
CA PRO A 16 -56.52 13.10 12.61
C PRO A 16 -56.38 14.57 12.14
N LEU A 17 -55.24 14.87 11.49
CA LEU A 17 -54.90 16.07 10.68
C LEU A 17 -54.28 17.27 11.40
N SER A 18 -53.05 17.61 11.02
CA SER A 18 -52.77 18.83 10.21
C SER A 18 -51.37 18.72 9.57
N MET A 19 -51.15 19.48 8.48
CA MET A 19 -49.83 19.65 7.84
C MET A 19 -49.32 21.07 8.12
N THR A 20 -48.01 21.27 8.26
CA THR A 20 -47.38 22.58 7.97
C THR A 20 -45.87 22.49 7.78
N SER A 21 -45.35 23.30 6.84
CA SER A 21 -43.98 23.83 6.70
C SER A 21 -42.76 22.96 7.03
N SER A 22 -41.99 22.64 5.98
CA SER A 22 -40.57 22.28 6.07
C SER A 22 -39.68 23.49 6.41
N PRO A 23 -38.55 23.31 7.11
CA PRO A 23 -37.29 23.99 6.81
C PRO A 23 -36.46 23.17 5.80
N ALA A 24 -35.52 23.80 5.11
CA ALA A 24 -34.68 23.14 4.10
C ALA A 24 -33.58 22.27 4.75
N VAL A 25 -33.33 21.09 4.17
CA VAL A 25 -32.21 20.21 4.55
C VAL A 25 -30.99 20.54 3.69
N SER A 26 -29.88 20.91 4.33
CA SER A 26 -28.57 21.05 3.69
C SER A 26 -27.95 19.67 3.39
N PRO A 27 -27.25 19.49 2.25
CA PRO A 27 -26.66 18.20 1.90
C PRO A 27 -25.50 17.83 2.84
N MET A 28 -25.43 16.55 3.22
CA MET A 28 -24.39 16.01 4.11
C MET A 28 -23.35 15.21 3.33
N SER A 29 -22.09 15.28 3.78
CA SER A 29 -20.94 14.69 3.11
C SER A 29 -20.72 13.22 3.45
N ARG A 30 -20.19 12.46 2.49
CA ARG A 30 -19.91 11.01 2.61
C ARG A 30 -18.65 10.69 3.42
N HIS A 31 -18.66 11.07 4.70
CA HIS A 31 -18.13 10.21 5.76
C HIS A 31 -19.24 9.30 6.34
N GLU A 32 -20.46 9.42 5.79
CA GLU A 32 -21.64 8.65 6.13
C GLU A 32 -22.27 8.09 4.84
N ASP A 33 -22.77 6.85 4.90
CA ASP A 33 -24.06 6.50 4.31
C ASP A 33 -24.70 5.54 5.32
N CYS A 34 -25.79 5.99 5.97
CA CYS A 34 -26.42 5.34 7.13
C CYS A 34 -25.58 5.28 8.43
N ALA A 35 -25.28 6.47 8.99
CA ALA A 35 -25.11 6.77 10.43
C ALA A 35 -24.10 5.95 11.29
N TYR A 36 -23.08 6.68 11.79
CA TYR A 36 -22.13 6.32 12.86
C TYR A 36 -21.00 5.31 12.54
N THR A 37 -19.77 5.80 12.34
CA THR A 37 -18.54 5.00 12.57
C THR A 37 -17.52 5.69 13.48
N ALA A 38 -17.43 5.18 14.71
CA ALA A 38 -16.30 5.34 15.62
C ALA A 38 -16.19 4.03 16.43
N PRO A 39 -15.70 2.97 15.75
CA PRO A 39 -16.35 1.65 15.71
C PRO A 39 -17.83 1.64 16.13
N GLU A 40 -18.62 2.38 15.35
CA GLU A 40 -20.06 2.61 15.54
C GLU A 40 -20.42 3.09 16.97
N MET A 41 -19.77 4.19 17.39
CA MET A 41 -19.86 4.83 18.72
C MET A 41 -19.49 3.89 19.86
N TYR A 42 -18.45 3.07 19.62
CA TYR A 42 -18.19 1.76 20.19
C TYR A 42 -19.09 1.29 21.33
N ALA A 43 -19.86 0.24 21.07
CA ALA A 43 -20.84 0.11 20.00
C ALA A 43 -22.19 0.70 20.47
N MET A 44 -22.24 2.04 20.52
CA MET A 44 -23.12 2.87 21.36
C MET A 44 -23.08 2.45 22.84
N ARG A 45 -21.88 2.10 23.37
CA ARG A 45 -21.71 1.17 24.51
C ARG A 45 -20.67 1.57 25.58
N GLN A 46 -20.63 0.87 26.72
CA GLN A 46 -21.61 -0.17 27.14
C GLN A 46 -23.01 0.42 27.35
N LEU A 47 -24.04 -0.23 26.77
CA LEU A 47 -25.01 0.32 25.76
C LEU A 47 -25.80 1.58 26.17
N HIS A 48 -25.11 2.65 26.62
CA HIS A 48 -25.58 3.51 27.73
C HIS A 48 -26.07 2.67 28.96
N LYS A 49 -25.66 1.40 29.03
CA LYS A 49 -26.24 0.27 29.76
C LYS A 49 -25.11 -0.67 30.22
N ALA A 50 -24.67 -0.62 31.48
CA ALA A 50 -25.41 -1.28 32.57
C ALA A 50 -26.74 -0.64 33.00
N GLY A 51 -26.85 0.69 32.94
CA GLY A 51 -28.11 1.41 32.66
C GLY A 51 -29.35 0.89 33.38
N GLN A 52 -29.34 1.00 34.69
CA GLN A 52 -30.50 0.83 35.58
C GLN A 52 -31.06 -0.60 35.73
N ARG A 53 -30.28 -1.64 35.42
CA ARG A 53 -30.36 -2.89 36.22
C ARG A 53 -29.75 -2.65 37.62
N GLY A 54 -30.26 -3.20 38.72
CA GLY A 54 -31.43 -4.08 38.83
C GLY A 54 -31.72 -4.63 40.24
N ILE A 55 -31.64 -3.79 41.29
CA ILE A 55 -32.11 -4.05 42.68
C ILE A 55 -31.41 -5.19 43.47
N ARG A 56 -30.67 -4.80 44.52
CA ARG A 56 -30.02 -5.59 45.61
C ARG A 56 -28.66 -6.25 45.30
N HIS A 57 -27.91 -6.50 46.38
CA HIS A 57 -26.45 -6.73 46.44
C HIS A 57 -25.97 -8.05 45.80
N THR A 58 -24.78 -8.04 45.17
CA THR A 58 -23.52 -8.62 45.73
C THR A 58 -22.28 -8.36 44.85
N ALA A 59 -21.11 -8.26 45.51
CA ALA A 59 -19.71 -8.37 45.03
C ALA A 59 -19.24 -7.81 43.66
N LEU A 60 -18.14 -7.03 43.70
CA LEU A 60 -17.25 -6.67 42.58
C LEU A 60 -15.93 -7.47 42.66
N PRO A 61 -15.22 -7.62 41.53
CA PRO A 61 -13.74 -7.56 41.54
C PRO A 61 -13.14 -6.69 40.42
N GLY A 62 -11.90 -6.20 40.61
CA GLY A 62 -11.01 -5.80 39.50
C GLY A 62 -10.94 -4.31 39.15
N SER A 63 -10.32 -3.48 40.00
CA SER A 63 -9.96 -2.10 39.67
C SER A 63 -8.64 -2.03 38.88
N LEU A 64 -8.67 -1.53 37.64
CA LEU A 64 -7.46 -1.07 36.95
C LEU A 64 -7.08 0.33 37.44
N GLN A 65 -5.95 0.44 38.17
CA GLN A 65 -5.30 1.72 38.48
C GLN A 65 -4.12 1.97 37.52
N PRO A 66 -3.78 3.25 37.23
CA PRO A 66 -2.60 3.58 36.43
C PRO A 66 -1.31 3.19 37.18
N LEU A 67 -0.50 2.35 36.55
CA LEU A 67 0.78 1.91 37.10
C LEU A 67 1.85 3.01 36.97
N ASN A 68 1.89 3.90 37.95
CA ASN A 68 3.04 4.77 38.22
C ASN A 68 4.29 3.91 38.47
N ARG A 69 5.10 3.68 37.42
CA ARG A 69 6.38 2.95 37.52
C ARG A 69 7.50 3.81 38.10
N SER A 70 7.35 4.23 39.36
CA SER A 70 8.51 4.62 40.17
C SER A 70 9.35 3.37 40.48
N SER A 71 10.53 3.24 39.86
CA SER A 71 11.53 2.25 40.25
C SER A 71 12.91 2.89 40.32
N HIS A 72 13.68 2.56 41.36
CA HIS A 72 14.87 3.32 41.73
C HIS A 72 16.07 2.99 40.84
N VAL A 73 16.37 3.88 39.88
CA VAL A 73 17.74 3.98 39.34
C VAL A 73 18.65 4.48 40.47
N ARG A 74 19.59 3.63 40.92
CA ARG A 74 20.63 4.05 41.88
C ARG A 74 21.60 5.02 41.21
N SER A 75 21.76 6.20 41.79
CA SER A 75 22.64 7.25 41.30
C SER A 75 24.09 7.08 41.78
N ALA A 76 25.02 6.86 40.85
CA ALA A 76 26.45 7.14 40.99
C ALA A 76 27.19 6.93 39.65
N PRO A 77 28.24 7.71 39.34
CA PRO A 77 28.31 9.17 39.42
C PRO A 77 28.68 9.79 38.05
N ASN A 78 28.58 11.11 37.92
CA ASN A 78 28.93 11.83 36.70
C ASN A 78 30.39 11.59 36.28
N SER A 79 30.60 10.97 35.11
CA SER A 79 31.84 11.16 34.33
C SER A 79 31.57 12.21 33.27
N LYS A 80 32.43 13.25 33.21
CA LYS A 80 32.34 14.28 32.18
C LYS A 80 32.93 13.74 30.88
N PHE A 81 32.11 13.61 29.84
CA PHE A 81 32.62 13.55 28.47
C PHE A 81 32.60 14.95 27.86
N ASP A 82 33.78 15.51 27.61
CA ASP A 82 33.94 16.83 27.00
C ASP A 82 33.53 16.81 25.52
N ALA A 83 32.49 17.56 25.17
CA ALA A 83 31.95 17.65 23.82
C ALA A 83 32.85 18.52 22.91
N THR A 84 34.06 18.04 22.58
CA THR A 84 35.08 18.83 21.85
C THR A 84 35.72 18.13 20.64
N MET A 85 34.97 17.31 19.90
CA MET A 85 35.36 16.95 18.51
C MET A 85 34.74 17.91 17.49
N LYS A 86 35.59 18.71 16.85
CA LYS A 86 35.19 19.67 15.80
C LYS A 86 34.98 18.94 14.48
N LEU A 87 33.74 18.87 14.00
CA LEU A 87 33.46 18.53 12.61
C LEU A 87 34.10 19.56 11.66
N PRO A 88 34.69 19.16 10.52
CA PRO A 88 35.35 20.08 9.60
C PRO A 88 34.33 20.97 8.88
N LYS A 89 34.58 22.29 8.88
CA LYS A 89 33.71 23.31 8.27
C LYS A 89 33.82 23.36 6.74
N VAL A 90 33.25 22.38 6.03
CA VAL A 90 33.05 22.46 4.56
C VAL A 90 31.68 21.92 4.14
N MET A 91 30.61 22.64 4.47
CA MET A 91 29.38 22.72 3.66
C MET A 91 28.48 23.84 4.18
N ASN A 92 28.35 24.92 3.41
CA ASN A 92 27.36 25.98 3.57
C ASN A 92 27.15 26.61 2.18
N LYS A 93 25.92 27.09 1.90
CA LYS A 93 25.42 27.51 0.58
C LYS A 93 25.13 26.40 -0.42
N VAL A 94 24.06 25.64 -0.16
CA VAL A 94 23.01 25.42 -1.17
C VAL A 94 21.69 25.82 -0.52
N GLU A 95 21.18 26.99 -0.88
CA GLU A 95 19.88 27.49 -0.40
C GLU A 95 18.79 26.93 -1.34
N PHE A 96 17.86 26.15 -0.79
CA PHE A 96 16.68 25.69 -1.55
C PHE A 96 15.58 26.75 -1.46
N ALA A 97 15.20 27.33 -2.59
CA ALA A 97 14.11 28.31 -2.62
C ALA A 97 12.75 27.64 -2.33
N PRO A 98 11.85 28.28 -1.56
CA PRO A 98 10.51 27.74 -1.32
C PRO A 98 9.66 27.78 -2.59
N ASN A 99 8.77 26.79 -2.75
CA ASN A 99 7.88 26.62 -3.89
C ASN A 99 7.09 27.91 -4.24
N GLN A 100 7.53 28.64 -5.26
CA GLN A 100 6.73 29.68 -5.91
C GLN A 100 5.98 29.11 -7.10
N LYS A 101 4.76 29.60 -7.32
CA LYS A 101 3.92 29.25 -8.48
C LYS A 101 4.55 29.80 -9.77
N VAL A 102 5.36 28.99 -10.44
CA VAL A 102 5.86 29.26 -11.80
C VAL A 102 5.57 28.05 -12.67
N LEU A 103 4.65 28.20 -13.63
CA LEU A 103 4.50 27.24 -14.72
C LEU A 103 5.81 27.24 -15.54
N PRO A 104 6.48 26.10 -15.76
CA PRO A 104 7.68 26.06 -16.57
C PRO A 104 7.33 26.50 -18.00
N GLN A 105 7.95 27.58 -18.48
CA GLN A 105 7.83 27.99 -19.87
C GLN A 105 8.46 26.90 -20.75
N ILE A 106 7.69 26.40 -21.72
CA ILE A 106 8.10 25.28 -22.57
C ILE A 106 9.16 25.78 -23.57
N GLY A 107 10.43 25.58 -23.21
CA GLY A 107 11.56 25.72 -24.12
C GLY A 107 11.61 24.56 -25.12
N ASN A 108 11.77 24.86 -26.40
CA ASN A 108 11.77 23.87 -27.48
C ASN A 108 13.09 23.09 -27.60
N GLU A 109 13.40 22.24 -26.62
CA GLU A 109 14.43 21.19 -26.75
C GLU A 109 13.80 19.80 -26.62
N LYS A 110 13.97 18.97 -27.66
CA LYS A 110 13.38 17.63 -27.75
C LYS A 110 14.17 16.62 -26.91
N VAL A 111 13.83 16.53 -25.63
CA VAL A 111 14.30 15.44 -24.75
C VAL A 111 13.43 14.21 -24.95
N GLN A 112 14.03 13.03 -25.12
CA GLN A 112 13.35 11.74 -25.42
C GLN A 112 12.28 11.30 -24.38
N GLY A 113 12.21 11.96 -23.22
CA GLY A 113 11.17 11.73 -22.21
C GLY A 113 9.82 12.42 -22.48
N GLN A 114 9.77 13.46 -23.35
CA GLN A 114 8.53 14.23 -23.57
C GLN A 114 7.42 13.38 -24.22
N ASP A 115 7.75 12.60 -25.24
CA ASP A 115 6.77 11.75 -25.95
C ASP A 115 6.19 10.66 -25.02
N HIS A 116 7.02 10.10 -24.14
CA HIS A 116 6.61 9.12 -23.12
C HIS A 116 5.63 9.73 -22.10
N ALA A 117 5.92 10.93 -21.60
CA ALA A 117 5.04 11.63 -20.67
C ALA A 117 3.67 11.93 -21.32
N GLN A 118 3.66 12.37 -22.58
CA GLN A 118 2.42 12.65 -23.30
C GLN A 118 1.58 11.39 -23.53
N ASN A 119 2.20 10.23 -23.80
CA ASN A 119 1.46 8.96 -23.93
C ASN A 119 0.74 8.57 -22.63
N VAL A 120 1.38 8.78 -21.45
CA VAL A 120 0.72 8.60 -20.14
C VAL A 120 -0.42 9.59 -19.97
N TYR A 121 -0.21 10.90 -20.19
CA TYR A 121 -1.28 11.90 -20.04
C TYR A 121 -2.48 11.65 -20.99
N ARG A 122 -2.24 11.08 -22.17
CA ARG A 122 -3.28 10.67 -23.12
C ARG A 122 -4.03 9.39 -22.72
N GLY A 123 -3.53 8.65 -21.73
CA GLY A 123 -4.09 7.38 -21.27
C GLY A 123 -3.92 6.23 -22.26
N ASN A 124 -2.84 6.20 -23.04
CA ASN A 124 -2.55 5.04 -23.87
C ASN A 124 -1.97 3.89 -23.02
N LEU A 125 -2.47 2.68 -23.23
CA LEU A 125 -2.14 1.44 -22.51
C LEU A 125 -1.18 0.52 -23.26
N ASP A 126 -0.65 0.97 -24.41
CA ASP A 126 0.36 0.24 -25.16
C ASP A 126 1.66 -0.01 -24.36
N SER A 127 2.46 -0.95 -24.84
CA SER A 127 3.56 -1.62 -24.11
C SER A 127 4.65 -0.73 -23.46
N SER A 128 4.66 0.58 -23.68
CA SER A 128 5.63 1.56 -23.16
C SER A 128 5.23 2.24 -21.84
N ILE A 129 4.21 1.77 -21.11
CA ILE A 129 3.88 2.29 -19.77
C ILE A 129 5.08 2.09 -18.83
N PRO A 130 5.65 3.15 -18.23
CA PRO A 130 6.75 3.01 -17.28
C PRO A 130 6.25 2.42 -15.95
N ASN A 131 7.13 1.74 -15.22
CA ASN A 131 6.82 1.31 -13.86
C ASN A 131 6.48 2.54 -12.99
N THR A 132 5.44 2.42 -12.15
CA THR A 132 5.12 3.43 -11.13
C THR A 132 6.35 3.66 -10.24
N PRO A 133 6.90 4.89 -10.15
CA PRO A 133 8.08 5.12 -9.35
C PRO A 133 7.77 4.97 -7.86
N SER A 134 8.51 4.07 -7.22
CA SER A 134 8.50 3.82 -5.78
C SER A 134 9.17 4.98 -5.02
N ASN A 135 8.84 5.13 -3.73
CA ASN A 135 9.53 5.97 -2.74
C ASN A 135 10.42 5.14 -1.78
N VAL A 136 10.54 3.83 -1.99
CA VAL A 136 11.17 2.90 -1.05
C VAL A 136 12.56 2.52 -1.53
N VAL A 137 13.52 2.45 -0.60
CA VAL A 137 14.81 1.78 -0.78
C VAL A 137 14.65 0.39 -0.15
N ARG A 138 14.38 -0.64 -0.98
CA ARG A 138 14.17 -2.04 -0.55
C ARG A 138 15.45 -2.84 -0.84
N ILE A 139 16.12 -3.31 0.20
CA ILE A 139 17.41 -4.00 0.10
C ILE A 139 17.26 -5.45 0.55
N TYR A 140 17.55 -6.40 -0.33
CA TYR A 140 17.71 -7.80 0.06
C TYR A 140 19.12 -8.03 0.63
N LEU A 141 19.22 -8.68 1.80
CA LEU A 141 20.48 -9.04 2.44
C LEU A 141 20.79 -10.53 2.21
N SER A 142 21.60 -10.81 1.19
CA SER A 142 22.02 -12.17 0.83
C SER A 142 23.29 -12.56 1.58
N THR A 143 23.23 -13.65 2.35
CA THR A 143 24.35 -14.14 3.18
C THR A 143 24.40 -15.68 3.21
N GLY A 144 25.56 -16.28 3.47
CA GLY A 144 25.66 -17.72 3.73
C GLY A 144 25.10 -18.06 5.11
N GLY A 145 24.20 -19.05 5.20
CA GLY A 145 23.26 -19.18 6.33
C GLY A 145 23.81 -19.26 7.76
N THR A 146 25.10 -19.59 7.97
CA THR A 146 25.78 -19.56 9.30
C THR A 146 27.10 -18.77 9.27
N ASP A 147 27.20 -17.77 8.40
CA ASP A 147 28.30 -16.80 8.33
C ASP A 147 27.77 -15.38 8.65
N PHE A 148 28.64 -14.43 8.95
CA PHE A 148 28.32 -13.00 9.21
C PHE A 148 27.35 -12.68 10.36
N GLU A 149 27.10 -13.55 11.34
CA GLU A 149 26.19 -13.25 12.47
C GLU A 149 26.54 -11.92 13.19
N ALA A 150 27.83 -11.68 13.47
CA ALA A 150 28.29 -10.48 14.14
C ALA A 150 28.15 -9.22 13.27
N GLU A 151 28.41 -9.33 11.97
CA GLU A 151 28.21 -8.28 10.99
C GLU A 151 26.72 -7.95 10.81
N ARG A 152 25.84 -8.95 10.71
CA ARG A 152 24.38 -8.77 10.59
C ARG A 152 23.81 -8.06 11.82
N ALA A 153 24.18 -8.51 13.02
CA ALA A 153 23.79 -7.85 14.27
C ALA A 153 24.31 -6.39 14.35
N MET A 154 25.53 -6.13 13.87
CA MET A 154 26.09 -4.78 13.77
C MET A 154 25.33 -3.91 12.74
N LEU A 155 24.96 -4.47 11.58
CA LEU A 155 24.18 -3.77 10.57
C LEU A 155 22.79 -3.38 11.11
N GLN A 156 22.11 -4.31 11.78
CA GLN A 156 20.82 -4.08 12.45
C GLN A 156 20.92 -3.02 13.56
N ASP A 157 21.87 -3.15 14.50
CA ASP A 157 21.96 -2.26 15.68
C ASP A 157 22.61 -0.90 15.38
N LYS A 158 23.33 -0.72 14.26
CA LYS A 158 24.09 0.52 13.98
C LYS A 158 23.91 1.13 12.59
N VAL A 159 23.80 0.32 11.52
CA VAL A 159 23.81 0.85 10.14
C VAL A 159 22.41 1.18 9.65
N PHE A 160 21.47 0.23 9.76
CA PHE A 160 20.10 0.44 9.30
C PHE A 160 19.37 1.61 10.02
N PRO A 161 19.54 1.85 11.34
CA PRO A 161 18.97 3.04 11.99
C PRO A 161 19.46 4.36 11.38
N GLN A 162 20.74 4.44 11.00
CA GLN A 162 21.32 5.61 10.35
C GLN A 162 20.82 5.76 8.91
N LEU A 163 20.74 4.67 8.14
CA LEU A 163 20.19 4.69 6.78
C LEU A 163 18.68 5.03 6.77
N ARG A 164 17.89 4.55 7.74
CA ARG A 164 16.48 4.97 7.96
C ARG A 164 16.40 6.50 8.11
N HIS A 165 17.29 7.10 8.89
CA HIS A 165 17.34 8.55 9.10
C HIS A 165 17.84 9.33 7.87
N VAL A 166 18.68 8.74 7.00
CA VAL A 166 19.05 9.31 5.69
C VAL A 166 17.85 9.27 4.73
N CYS A 167 17.17 8.12 4.60
CA CYS A 167 15.98 7.97 3.76
C CYS A 167 14.87 8.95 4.17
N ALA A 168 14.56 9.02 5.48
CA ALA A 168 13.50 9.90 6.01
C ALA A 168 13.73 11.39 5.70
N LYS A 169 14.98 11.86 5.62
CA LYS A 169 15.31 13.24 5.21
C LYS A 169 14.97 13.55 3.75
N HIS A 170 14.90 12.52 2.91
CA HIS A 170 14.55 12.62 1.49
C HIS A 170 13.10 12.17 1.20
N GLY A 171 12.28 11.93 2.24
CA GLY A 171 10.91 11.41 2.09
C GLY A 171 10.86 9.93 1.68
N LEU A 172 11.99 9.22 1.72
CA LEU A 172 12.08 7.81 1.37
C LEU A 172 11.91 6.91 2.60
N GLU A 173 11.47 5.68 2.35
CA GLU A 173 11.45 4.62 3.37
C GLU A 173 12.60 3.63 3.12
N LEU A 174 13.15 3.07 4.19
CA LEU A 174 14.12 1.98 4.10
C LEU A 174 13.45 0.68 4.54
N ASN A 175 13.39 -0.30 3.64
CA ASN A 175 13.07 -1.68 3.98
C ASN A 175 14.30 -2.56 3.75
N VAL A 176 14.63 -3.41 4.71
CA VAL A 176 15.73 -4.38 4.58
C VAL A 176 15.16 -5.76 4.86
N VAL A 177 15.29 -6.64 3.87
CA VAL A 177 14.79 -8.02 3.92
C VAL A 177 15.97 -8.94 4.20
N ASP A 178 16.01 -9.53 5.38
CA ASP A 178 17.01 -10.49 5.81
C ASP A 178 16.32 -11.81 6.19
N LEU A 179 16.13 -12.68 5.19
CA LEU A 179 15.45 -13.96 5.38
C LEU A 179 16.27 -14.96 6.23
N ARG A 180 17.49 -14.61 6.67
CA ARG A 180 18.32 -15.43 7.56
C ARG A 180 18.13 -15.04 9.04
N GLU A 181 17.17 -14.19 9.37
CA GLU A 181 16.75 -13.91 10.75
C GLU A 181 15.99 -15.10 11.38
N ASP A 182 15.46 -16.01 10.54
CA ASP A 182 14.91 -17.31 10.93
C ASP A 182 15.17 -18.33 9.81
N SER A 183 16.16 -19.21 9.98
CA SER A 183 16.56 -20.19 8.96
C SER A 183 15.47 -21.23 8.66
N ASP A 184 14.64 -21.53 9.64
CA ASP A 184 13.75 -22.70 9.62
C ASP A 184 12.47 -22.43 8.80
N LEU A 185 12.24 -21.17 8.44
CA LEU A 185 11.13 -20.70 7.60
C LEU A 185 11.57 -20.36 6.17
N TYR A 186 12.86 -20.45 5.83
CA TYR A 186 13.33 -20.05 4.50
C TYR A 186 12.87 -21.02 3.40
N SER A 187 12.41 -20.46 2.28
CA SER A 187 12.25 -21.18 1.02
C SER A 187 12.96 -20.44 -0.12
N ALA A 188 13.52 -21.20 -1.07
CA ALA A 188 14.23 -20.64 -2.21
C ALA A 188 13.31 -19.76 -3.10
N ASP A 189 12.02 -20.06 -3.14
CA ASP A 189 11.05 -19.27 -3.90
C ASP A 189 10.63 -17.98 -3.18
N LEU A 190 10.62 -17.94 -1.84
CA LEU A 190 10.52 -16.69 -1.08
C LEU A 190 11.74 -15.79 -1.31
N GLY A 191 12.96 -16.37 -1.28
CA GLY A 191 14.20 -15.66 -1.62
C GLY A 191 14.21 -15.10 -3.05
N ARG A 192 13.78 -15.92 -4.03
CA ARG A 192 13.58 -15.52 -5.44
C ARG A 192 12.61 -14.35 -5.55
N HIS A 193 11.44 -14.45 -4.92
CA HIS A 193 10.41 -13.42 -4.93
C HIS A 193 10.92 -12.11 -4.35
N GLU A 194 11.57 -12.14 -3.18
CA GLU A 194 12.06 -10.93 -2.52
C GLU A 194 13.18 -10.24 -3.28
N ILE A 195 14.11 -10.97 -3.91
CA ILE A 195 15.11 -10.37 -4.80
C ILE A 195 14.45 -9.67 -6.01
N GLN A 196 13.38 -10.26 -6.56
CA GLN A 196 12.61 -9.66 -7.66
C GLN A 196 11.81 -8.42 -7.22
N GLN A 197 11.22 -8.42 -6.02
CA GLN A 197 10.57 -7.24 -5.44
C GLN A 197 11.60 -6.13 -5.14
N CYS A 198 12.76 -6.44 -4.56
CA CYS A 198 13.83 -5.47 -4.34
C CYS A 198 14.30 -4.83 -5.66
N ARG A 199 14.56 -5.65 -6.68
CA ARG A 199 15.01 -5.19 -8.00
C ARG A 199 13.98 -4.34 -8.75
N SER A 200 12.68 -4.55 -8.51
CA SER A 200 11.59 -3.82 -9.17
C SER A 200 11.09 -2.59 -8.41
N LEU A 201 11.26 -2.56 -7.07
CA LEU A 201 10.72 -1.51 -6.20
C LEU A 201 11.78 -0.57 -5.60
N SER A 202 13.06 -0.92 -5.57
CA SER A 202 14.05 -0.10 -4.84
C SER A 202 14.55 1.12 -5.62
N ILE A 203 14.57 2.28 -4.97
CA ILE A 203 15.37 3.42 -5.41
C ILE A 203 16.86 3.14 -5.11
N GLY A 204 17.64 2.85 -6.14
CA GLY A 204 19.09 2.79 -6.05
C GLY A 204 19.61 1.41 -5.62
N PRO A 205 20.19 1.24 -4.41
CA PRO A 205 20.67 -0.07 -3.97
C PRO A 205 19.49 -1.03 -3.71
N PHE A 206 19.58 -2.26 -4.23
CA PHE A 206 18.53 -3.28 -4.09
C PHE A 206 19.03 -4.62 -3.52
N VAL A 207 20.33 -4.90 -3.56
CA VAL A 207 20.94 -6.10 -2.95
C VAL A 207 22.24 -5.74 -2.23
N MET A 208 22.39 -6.24 -1.02
CA MET A 208 23.65 -6.33 -0.28
C MET A 208 24.05 -7.81 -0.17
N VAL A 209 25.25 -8.16 -0.63
CA VAL A 209 25.79 -9.52 -0.53
C VAL A 209 26.94 -9.55 0.49
N LEU A 210 26.83 -10.42 1.50
CA LEU A 210 27.93 -10.74 2.40
C LEU A 210 28.54 -12.09 1.98
N LEU A 211 29.71 -12.04 1.34
CA LEU A 211 30.37 -13.21 0.73
C LEU A 211 31.57 -13.65 1.59
N GLY A 212 31.43 -14.80 2.26
CA GLY A 212 32.33 -15.24 3.31
C GLY A 212 33.26 -16.36 2.89
N ASP A 213 33.46 -17.30 3.82
CA ASP A 213 34.30 -18.50 3.63
C ASP A 213 33.47 -19.80 3.60
N LYS A 214 32.22 -19.77 4.08
CA LYS A 214 31.24 -20.86 3.93
C LYS A 214 30.53 -20.77 2.58
N TYR A 215 30.44 -21.88 1.86
CA TYR A 215 29.66 -22.05 0.64
C TYR A 215 28.20 -22.40 0.97
N GLY A 216 27.98 -23.23 1.99
CA GLY A 216 26.67 -23.63 2.49
C GLY A 216 26.17 -24.98 1.94
N SER A 217 24.89 -25.25 2.21
CA SER A 217 24.19 -26.46 1.80
C SER A 217 24.01 -26.55 0.28
N TRP A 218 23.97 -27.79 -0.22
CA TRP A 218 23.73 -28.07 -1.64
C TRP A 218 22.28 -27.78 -2.01
N GLN A 219 22.08 -27.13 -3.14
CA GLN A 219 20.79 -26.73 -3.68
C GLN A 219 20.72 -26.98 -5.19
N VAL A 220 19.50 -27.14 -5.71
CA VAL A 220 19.25 -27.17 -7.16
C VAL A 220 19.73 -25.84 -7.77
N PRO A 221 20.55 -25.84 -8.85
CA PRO A 221 21.09 -24.61 -9.42
C PRO A 221 19.99 -23.74 -10.05
N TYR A 222 19.89 -22.47 -9.65
CA TYR A 222 18.92 -21.53 -10.26
C TYR A 222 19.19 -21.31 -11.76
N GLN A 223 20.47 -21.28 -12.16
CA GLN A 223 20.89 -21.04 -13.53
C GLN A 223 22.13 -21.89 -13.87
N PHE A 224 22.20 -22.41 -15.11
CA PHE A 224 23.41 -23.03 -15.65
C PHE A 224 23.62 -22.70 -17.13
N SER A 225 24.85 -22.85 -17.62
CA SER A 225 25.24 -22.53 -19.00
C SER A 225 24.73 -23.57 -20.00
N GLU A 226 24.58 -23.17 -21.26
CA GLU A 226 24.31 -24.08 -22.39
C GLU A 226 25.34 -25.23 -22.47
N SER A 227 26.61 -25.00 -22.09
CA SER A 227 27.63 -26.06 -22.03
C SER A 227 27.34 -27.15 -20.98
N GLN A 228 26.65 -26.80 -19.89
CA GLN A 228 26.16 -27.73 -18.88
C GLN A 228 24.85 -28.37 -19.33
N TYR A 229 23.95 -27.61 -19.97
CA TYR A 229 22.73 -28.14 -20.58
C TYR A 229 23.02 -29.23 -21.61
N VAL A 230 23.99 -29.03 -22.50
CA VAL A 230 24.38 -30.03 -23.51
C VAL A 230 24.90 -31.31 -22.83
N LYS A 231 25.65 -31.20 -21.72
CA LYS A 231 26.08 -32.38 -20.93
C LYS A 231 24.88 -33.10 -20.31
N MET A 232 23.95 -32.39 -19.68
CA MET A 232 22.71 -32.99 -19.13
C MET A 232 21.86 -33.64 -20.23
N LYS A 233 21.77 -33.00 -21.40
CA LYS A 233 21.02 -33.49 -22.58
C LYS A 233 21.72 -34.63 -23.34
N THR A 234 22.99 -34.94 -23.05
CA THR A 234 23.75 -36.04 -23.67
C THR A 234 24.09 -37.18 -22.72
N GLY A 235 23.96 -36.99 -21.41
CA GLY A 235 24.14 -38.04 -20.41
C GLY A 235 23.06 -39.14 -20.45
N GLN A 236 23.40 -40.30 -19.90
CA GLN A 236 22.51 -41.45 -19.69
C GLN A 236 22.18 -41.54 -18.20
N PHE A 237 21.05 -40.94 -17.80
CA PHE A 237 20.51 -40.99 -16.43
C PHE A 237 18.98 -40.95 -16.48
N GLU A 238 18.32 -41.63 -15.54
CA GLU A 238 16.90 -42.01 -15.66
C GLU A 238 15.94 -40.81 -15.69
N LYS A 239 16.28 -39.72 -14.98
CA LYS A 239 15.42 -38.56 -14.73
C LYS A 239 15.64 -37.39 -15.72
N ARG A 240 16.31 -37.62 -16.86
CA ARG A 240 16.75 -36.56 -17.80
C ARG A 240 15.63 -35.61 -18.23
N ASP A 241 14.45 -36.14 -18.54
CA ASP A 241 13.35 -35.32 -19.05
C ASP A 241 12.78 -34.37 -17.98
N THR A 242 12.95 -34.65 -16.69
CA THR A 242 12.60 -33.72 -15.60
C THR A 242 13.44 -32.45 -15.68
N VAL A 243 14.76 -32.55 -15.92
CA VAL A 243 15.63 -31.37 -16.11
C VAL A 243 15.21 -30.58 -17.36
N LEU A 244 14.85 -31.27 -18.44
CA LEU A 244 14.39 -30.62 -19.67
C LEU A 244 13.01 -29.94 -19.51
N GLN A 245 12.18 -30.40 -18.58
CA GLN A 245 10.85 -29.85 -18.27
C GLN A 245 10.89 -28.71 -17.24
N CYS A 246 11.83 -28.71 -16.30
CA CYS A 246 11.88 -27.75 -15.18
C CYS A 246 12.71 -26.48 -15.42
N TYR A 247 13.40 -26.36 -16.56
CA TYR A 247 14.16 -25.16 -16.92
C TYR A 247 13.61 -24.50 -18.19
N ILE A 248 13.84 -23.19 -18.34
CA ILE A 248 13.55 -22.40 -19.54
C ILE A 248 14.89 -21.96 -20.16
N HIS A 249 14.94 -21.88 -21.50
CA HIS A 249 16.07 -21.27 -22.20
C HIS A 249 15.91 -19.75 -22.22
N ASP A 250 16.87 -19.02 -21.66
CA ASP A 250 16.95 -17.57 -21.72
C ASP A 250 17.90 -17.16 -22.87
N GLU A 251 17.33 -16.59 -23.92
CA GLU A 251 18.05 -16.12 -25.11
C GLU A 251 18.75 -14.78 -24.81
N GLY A 252 19.82 -14.88 -24.01
CA GLY A 252 20.66 -13.76 -23.58
C GLY A 252 21.08 -12.88 -24.76
N SER A 253 20.61 -11.63 -24.73
CA SER A 253 20.76 -10.73 -25.87
C SER A 253 22.23 -10.43 -26.21
N SER A 254 22.59 -10.63 -27.48
CA SER A 254 23.85 -10.20 -28.13
C SER A 254 25.11 -11.05 -27.97
N SER A 255 25.16 -12.12 -27.15
CA SER A 255 26.43 -12.86 -26.88
C SER A 255 26.50 -14.32 -27.34
N GLY A 256 25.40 -14.93 -27.80
CA GLY A 256 25.44 -16.23 -28.51
C GLY A 256 25.85 -17.45 -27.67
N MET A 257 25.75 -17.37 -26.35
CA MET A 257 25.73 -18.53 -25.45
C MET A 257 24.44 -18.48 -24.63
N GLY A 258 23.62 -19.52 -24.73
CA GLY A 258 22.40 -19.65 -23.96
C GLY A 258 22.65 -19.85 -22.46
N THR A 259 21.69 -19.47 -21.64
CA THR A 259 21.61 -19.91 -20.25
C THR A 259 20.25 -20.53 -19.97
N TYR A 260 20.20 -21.46 -19.02
CA TYR A 260 18.97 -22.13 -18.62
C TYR A 260 18.63 -21.74 -17.20
N THR A 261 17.44 -21.20 -16.98
CA THR A 261 16.94 -20.73 -15.68
C THR A 261 15.84 -21.64 -15.14
N LEU A 262 15.85 -21.88 -13.84
CA LEU A 262 14.91 -22.75 -13.14
C LEU A 262 13.52 -22.12 -13.13
N LYS A 263 12.49 -22.88 -13.53
CA LYS A 263 11.10 -22.42 -13.56
C LYS A 263 10.61 -21.97 -12.18
N GLU A 264 9.60 -21.10 -12.22
CA GLU A 264 8.78 -20.71 -11.07
C GLU A 264 7.71 -21.79 -10.81
N ASN A 265 7.21 -21.87 -9.58
CA ASN A 265 6.10 -22.74 -9.16
C ASN A 265 6.33 -24.25 -9.44
N LEU A 266 7.55 -24.73 -9.17
CA LEU A 266 7.86 -26.17 -9.18
C LEU A 266 7.38 -26.82 -7.89
N THR A 267 6.87 -28.05 -7.96
CA THR A 267 6.46 -28.78 -6.74
C THR A 267 7.67 -29.29 -5.96
N GLU A 268 7.52 -29.51 -4.65
CA GLU A 268 8.57 -30.14 -3.82
C GLU A 268 9.05 -31.48 -4.41
N GLU A 269 8.13 -32.27 -4.97
CA GLU A 269 8.45 -33.54 -5.64
C GLU A 269 9.32 -33.32 -6.90
N GLN A 270 9.07 -32.26 -7.67
CA GLN A 270 9.91 -31.88 -8.81
C GLN A 270 11.29 -31.38 -8.34
N LEU A 271 11.34 -30.53 -7.30
CA LEU A 271 12.59 -30.02 -6.74
C LEU A 271 13.46 -31.14 -6.16
N GLN A 272 12.87 -32.10 -5.44
CA GLN A 272 13.59 -33.28 -4.95
C GLN A 272 14.09 -34.16 -6.11
N LYS A 273 13.25 -34.43 -7.12
CA LYS A 273 13.67 -35.18 -8.32
C LYS A 273 14.82 -34.49 -9.07
N LEU A 274 14.82 -33.16 -9.14
CA LEU A 274 15.95 -32.40 -9.69
C LEU A 274 17.19 -32.55 -8.81
N TYR A 275 17.07 -32.38 -7.49
CA TYR A 275 18.18 -32.52 -6.55
C TYR A 275 18.86 -33.88 -6.69
N ASP A 276 18.08 -34.98 -6.67
CA ASP A 276 18.58 -36.34 -6.93
C ASP A 276 19.36 -36.40 -8.25
N THR A 277 18.79 -35.83 -9.33
CA THR A 277 19.37 -35.89 -10.68
C THR A 277 20.70 -35.14 -10.76
N PHE A 278 20.80 -33.97 -10.12
CA PHE A 278 22.05 -33.23 -10.02
C PHE A 278 23.08 -33.94 -9.13
N GLN A 279 22.63 -34.67 -8.09
CA GLN A 279 23.49 -35.51 -7.26
C GLN A 279 24.02 -36.75 -8.02
N GLU A 280 23.18 -37.40 -8.85
CA GLU A 280 23.52 -38.52 -9.74
C GLU A 280 24.58 -38.12 -10.78
N ILE A 281 24.46 -36.94 -11.39
CA ILE A 281 25.45 -36.38 -12.34
C ILE A 281 26.74 -35.95 -11.59
N GLY A 282 26.61 -35.64 -10.30
CA GLY A 282 27.70 -35.36 -9.37
C GLY A 282 27.57 -33.98 -8.74
N ALA A 283 27.76 -33.92 -7.42
CA ALA A 283 27.51 -32.74 -6.56
C ALA A 283 28.20 -31.43 -6.99
N HIS A 284 29.25 -31.49 -7.82
CA HIS A 284 29.85 -30.29 -8.44
C HIS A 284 28.92 -29.50 -9.36
N ASN A 285 27.73 -30.05 -9.70
CA ASN A 285 26.68 -29.35 -10.45
C ASN A 285 25.57 -28.76 -9.54
N LEU A 286 25.58 -29.04 -8.24
CA LEU A 286 24.71 -28.40 -7.26
C LEU A 286 25.29 -27.03 -6.87
N SER A 287 24.44 -26.02 -6.82
CA SER A 287 24.80 -24.69 -6.31
C SER A 287 24.63 -24.65 -4.79
N SER A 288 24.93 -23.50 -4.16
CA SER A 288 24.37 -23.18 -2.85
C SER A 288 23.27 -22.12 -2.96
N GLU A 289 22.52 -21.97 -1.87
CA GLU A 289 21.51 -20.91 -1.67
C GLU A 289 22.08 -19.51 -1.98
N LEU A 290 23.23 -19.17 -1.38
CA LEU A 290 23.96 -17.91 -1.63
C LEU A 290 24.39 -17.77 -3.09
N GLN A 291 24.83 -18.85 -3.74
CA GLN A 291 25.18 -18.81 -5.17
C GLN A 291 23.94 -18.53 -6.05
N ASN A 292 22.81 -19.16 -5.76
CA ASN A 292 21.56 -18.94 -6.47
C ASN A 292 21.10 -17.48 -6.34
N GLU A 293 21.12 -16.93 -5.13
CA GLU A 293 20.78 -15.53 -4.86
C GLU A 293 21.73 -14.55 -5.58
N ILE A 294 23.04 -14.84 -5.60
CA ILE A 294 24.03 -14.04 -6.34
C ILE A 294 23.77 -14.10 -7.85
N HIS A 295 23.48 -15.27 -8.43
CA HIS A 295 23.15 -15.40 -9.86
C HIS A 295 21.86 -14.63 -10.22
N MET A 296 20.83 -14.65 -9.35
CA MET A 296 19.59 -13.89 -9.54
C MET A 296 19.81 -12.36 -9.45
N ALA A 297 20.65 -11.91 -8.51
CA ALA A 297 20.96 -10.49 -8.29
C ALA A 297 21.90 -9.90 -9.36
N LEU A 298 22.83 -10.72 -9.89
CA LEU A 298 23.89 -10.31 -10.82
C LEU A 298 23.91 -11.14 -12.12
N PRO A 299 22.84 -11.15 -12.94
CA PRO A 299 22.83 -11.92 -14.18
C PRO A 299 23.97 -11.50 -15.12
N LEU A 300 24.67 -12.48 -15.70
CA LEU A 300 25.74 -12.23 -16.66
C LEU A 300 25.29 -11.32 -17.80
N HIS A 301 26.19 -10.44 -18.24
CA HIS A 301 25.98 -9.44 -19.30
C HIS A 301 24.91 -8.37 -19.04
N SER A 302 24.17 -8.44 -17.93
CA SER A 302 23.27 -7.35 -17.52
C SER A 302 24.03 -6.22 -16.82
N ASN A 303 23.58 -4.98 -17.01
CA ASN A 303 24.04 -3.83 -16.23
C ASN A 303 23.06 -3.62 -15.07
N THR A 304 23.38 -4.14 -13.88
CA THR A 304 22.56 -4.08 -12.67
C THR A 304 23.16 -3.14 -11.61
N PRO A 305 23.17 -1.81 -11.84
CA PRO A 305 23.53 -0.85 -10.82
C PRO A 305 22.58 -1.00 -9.62
N GLY A 306 23.13 -1.07 -8.42
CA GLY A 306 22.38 -1.25 -7.17
C GLY A 306 22.73 -2.51 -6.36
N CYS A 307 23.57 -3.41 -6.88
CA CYS A 307 24.13 -4.51 -6.08
C CYS A 307 25.52 -4.16 -5.51
N TYR A 308 25.74 -4.44 -4.21
CA TYR A 308 26.96 -4.17 -3.46
C TYR A 308 27.45 -5.43 -2.75
N VAL A 309 28.73 -5.79 -2.88
CA VAL A 309 29.30 -7.02 -2.30
C VAL A 309 30.40 -6.70 -1.29
N TYR A 310 30.32 -7.35 -0.13
CA TYR A 310 31.28 -7.24 0.96
C TYR A 310 31.90 -8.62 1.21
N GLN A 311 33.13 -8.83 0.74
CA GLN A 311 33.81 -10.11 0.81
C GLN A 311 34.72 -10.18 2.04
N ARG A 312 34.49 -11.14 2.96
CA ARG A 312 35.37 -11.42 4.10
C ARG A 312 36.17 -12.70 3.84
N HIS A 313 37.43 -12.70 4.26
CA HIS A 313 38.29 -13.90 4.27
C HIS A 313 39.10 -13.96 5.58
N PHE A 314 39.21 -15.14 6.18
CA PHE A 314 40.09 -15.35 7.35
C PHE A 314 41.56 -15.57 6.95
N LYS A 315 42.49 -14.99 7.72
CA LYS A 315 43.93 -15.28 7.63
C LYS A 315 44.27 -16.63 8.27
N ASP A 316 45.40 -17.19 7.84
CA ASP A 316 46.09 -18.33 8.45
C ASP A 316 45.20 -19.56 8.67
N THR A 317 44.43 -19.92 7.63
CA THR A 317 43.51 -21.07 7.67
C THR A 317 44.19 -22.43 7.70
N ASP A 318 45.52 -22.53 7.69
CA ASP A 318 46.27 -23.78 7.48
C ASP A 318 45.97 -24.92 8.47
N ASN A 319 45.38 -24.62 9.64
CA ASN A 319 44.79 -25.60 10.55
C ASN A 319 43.34 -26.02 10.18
N LYS A 320 43.02 -26.15 8.87
CA LYS A 320 41.65 -26.41 8.35
C LYS A 320 40.95 -27.63 8.97
N GLU A 321 41.71 -28.59 9.46
CA GLU A 321 41.21 -29.88 9.96
C GLU A 321 40.67 -29.83 11.41
N GLN A 322 40.83 -28.73 12.15
CA GLN A 322 40.62 -28.70 13.61
C GLN A 322 39.32 -28.06 14.10
N ASN A 323 38.46 -27.49 13.25
CA ASN A 323 37.21 -26.87 13.71
C ASN A 323 36.09 -26.93 12.63
N PRO A 324 35.12 -27.86 12.73
CA PRO A 324 34.13 -28.11 11.67
C PRO A 324 33.06 -27.01 11.54
N ASP A 325 32.88 -26.15 12.56
CA ASP A 325 31.80 -25.15 12.58
C ASP A 325 32.04 -23.93 11.65
N LEU A 326 33.23 -23.81 11.05
CA LEU A 326 33.73 -22.59 10.38
C LEU A 326 34.16 -22.77 8.92
N LEU A 327 34.08 -23.99 8.40
CA LEU A 327 34.13 -24.34 6.97
C LEU A 327 33.00 -25.36 6.74
N ASP A 328 32.60 -25.60 5.49
CA ASP A 328 31.72 -26.74 5.18
C ASP A 328 32.54 -28.06 5.25
N VAL A 329 32.90 -28.48 6.46
CA VAL A 329 33.66 -29.71 6.73
C VAL A 329 32.70 -30.88 6.83
N SER A 330 32.38 -31.47 5.68
CA SER A 330 31.67 -32.75 5.65
C SER A 330 32.63 -33.88 6.06
N THR A 331 32.08 -35.05 6.40
CA THR A 331 32.87 -36.26 6.68
C THR A 331 33.58 -36.84 5.45
N ASP A 332 33.30 -36.32 4.24
CA ASP A 332 33.98 -36.65 2.99
C ASP A 332 34.88 -35.51 2.52
N GLN A 333 36.19 -35.79 2.45
CA GLN A 333 37.20 -34.86 1.96
C GLN A 333 37.02 -34.44 0.50
N ASN A 334 36.27 -35.17 -0.33
CA ASN A 334 35.99 -34.75 -1.71
C ASN A 334 34.91 -33.67 -1.75
N THR A 335 33.80 -33.85 -1.02
CA THR A 335 32.72 -32.87 -0.87
C THR A 335 33.25 -31.51 -0.44
N THR A 336 34.08 -31.46 0.62
CA THR A 336 34.69 -30.20 1.09
C THR A 336 35.64 -29.57 0.06
N LYS A 337 36.34 -30.36 -0.79
CA LYS A 337 37.15 -29.82 -1.90
C LYS A 337 36.28 -29.22 -3.01
N ILE A 338 35.12 -29.82 -3.29
CA ILE A 338 34.16 -29.29 -4.29
C ILE A 338 33.56 -27.97 -3.77
N GLN A 339 33.16 -27.88 -2.50
CA GLN A 339 32.63 -26.64 -1.90
C GLN A 339 33.68 -25.51 -1.90
N GLN A 340 34.94 -25.80 -1.56
CA GLN A 340 36.03 -24.81 -1.67
C GLN A 340 36.24 -24.35 -3.12
N LYS A 341 36.24 -25.26 -4.10
CA LYS A 341 36.35 -24.90 -5.53
C LYS A 341 35.17 -24.02 -5.98
N ASN A 342 33.93 -24.43 -5.68
CA ASN A 342 32.74 -23.71 -6.11
C ASN A 342 32.66 -22.32 -5.43
N MET A 343 33.15 -22.16 -4.21
CA MET A 343 33.32 -20.85 -3.56
C MET A 343 34.33 -19.96 -4.32
N ASP A 344 35.48 -20.49 -4.74
CA ASP A 344 36.45 -19.71 -5.51
C ASP A 344 35.97 -19.41 -6.95
N ASP A 345 35.24 -20.33 -7.59
CA ASP A 345 34.52 -20.08 -8.85
C ASP A 345 33.46 -18.96 -8.69
N LEU A 346 32.72 -18.94 -7.56
CA LEU A 346 31.75 -17.89 -7.22
C LEU A 346 32.41 -16.54 -6.93
N ARG A 347 33.55 -16.53 -6.24
CA ARG A 347 34.38 -15.32 -6.03
C ARG A 347 34.93 -14.78 -7.35
N GLN A 348 35.23 -15.66 -8.32
CA GLN A 348 35.61 -15.27 -9.68
C GLN A 348 34.40 -14.77 -10.49
N TYR A 349 33.21 -15.35 -10.34
CA TYR A 349 31.96 -14.84 -10.93
C TYR A 349 31.69 -13.40 -10.47
N VAL A 350 31.70 -13.15 -9.17
CA VAL A 350 31.50 -11.81 -8.56
C VAL A 350 32.57 -10.80 -8.99
N LYS A 351 33.80 -11.25 -9.29
CA LYS A 351 34.87 -10.40 -9.84
C LYS A 351 34.64 -10.01 -11.31
N ASN A 352 33.90 -10.84 -12.05
CA ASN A 352 33.67 -10.70 -13.48
C ASN A 352 32.28 -10.11 -13.82
N SER A 353 31.34 -10.09 -12.87
CA SER A 353 30.00 -9.52 -13.04
C SER A 353 29.97 -8.01 -12.78
N ASN A 354 28.95 -7.34 -13.32
CA ASN A 354 28.87 -5.88 -13.37
C ASN A 354 28.22 -5.27 -12.11
N THR A 355 28.83 -5.55 -10.95
CA THR A 355 28.43 -5.02 -9.63
C THR A 355 28.63 -3.50 -9.54
N SER A 356 27.90 -2.81 -8.64
CA SER A 356 28.21 -1.41 -8.30
C SER A 356 29.60 -1.28 -7.67
N LYS A 357 29.92 -2.19 -6.73
CA LYS A 357 31.15 -2.17 -5.95
C LYS A 357 31.38 -3.51 -5.22
N VAL A 358 32.65 -3.90 -5.10
CA VAL A 358 33.10 -5.07 -4.33
C VAL A 358 34.19 -4.67 -3.34
N TRP A 359 33.92 -4.81 -2.04
CA TRP A 359 34.91 -4.68 -0.98
C TRP A 359 35.54 -6.02 -0.62
N ARG A 360 36.78 -5.99 -0.11
CA ARG A 360 37.49 -7.18 0.39
C ARG A 360 38.16 -6.87 1.73
N TYR A 361 37.94 -7.76 2.69
CA TYR A 361 38.48 -7.68 4.05
C TYR A 361 39.23 -8.97 4.38
N THR A 362 40.36 -8.87 5.08
CA THR A 362 41.16 -10.03 5.49
C THR A 362 41.43 -9.97 6.99
N VAL A 363 40.74 -10.84 7.74
CA VAL A 363 40.56 -10.75 9.20
C VAL A 363 41.32 -11.89 9.89
N PRO A 364 41.96 -11.67 11.06
CA PRO A 364 42.52 -12.78 11.84
C PRO A 364 41.47 -13.83 12.22
N TYR A 365 41.87 -15.10 12.30
CA TYR A 365 41.01 -16.17 12.79
C TYR A 365 40.87 -16.14 14.32
N SER A 366 39.69 -16.48 14.83
CA SER A 366 39.48 -16.80 16.24
C SER A 366 38.53 -17.99 16.39
N LYS A 367 38.67 -18.74 17.49
CA LYS A 367 37.99 -20.03 17.71
C LYS A 367 36.46 -19.92 17.66
N ASN A 368 35.92 -18.76 18.00
CA ASN A 368 34.47 -18.49 18.06
C ASN A 368 34.02 -17.57 16.90
N GLY A 369 34.74 -17.53 15.77
CA GLY A 369 34.45 -16.61 14.67
C GLY A 369 34.77 -15.16 15.01
N ILE A 370 33.98 -14.21 14.49
CA ILE A 370 34.12 -12.78 14.75
C ILE A 370 33.65 -12.46 16.18
N SER A 371 34.46 -11.73 16.95
CA SER A 371 34.13 -11.36 18.33
C SER A 371 34.52 -9.92 18.66
N ILE A 372 33.55 -9.15 19.16
CA ILE A 372 33.71 -7.73 19.55
C ILE A 372 34.77 -7.53 20.66
N LYS A 373 35.18 -8.61 21.35
CA LYS A 373 36.25 -8.57 22.36
C LYS A 373 37.67 -8.56 21.78
N ASP A 374 37.82 -8.86 20.49
CA ASP A 374 39.09 -8.81 19.78
C ASP A 374 39.25 -7.47 19.05
N LYS A 375 40.39 -6.81 19.24
CA LYS A 375 40.65 -5.45 18.73
C LYS A 375 40.82 -5.38 17.22
N ASP A 376 41.18 -6.46 16.54
CA ASP A 376 41.28 -6.48 15.08
C ASP A 376 39.94 -6.85 14.44
N HIS A 377 39.10 -7.61 15.16
CA HIS A 377 37.69 -7.79 14.80
C HIS A 377 36.87 -6.51 15.02
N GLU A 378 37.09 -5.79 16.11
CA GLU A 378 36.47 -4.49 16.40
C GLU A 378 36.73 -3.48 15.27
N LYS A 379 38.00 -3.28 14.89
CA LYS A 379 38.38 -2.41 13.75
C LYS A 379 37.78 -2.87 12.42
N TYR A 380 37.67 -4.18 12.19
CA TYR A 380 37.05 -4.74 10.99
C TYR A 380 35.55 -4.39 10.94
N LEU A 381 34.83 -4.59 12.06
CA LEU A 381 33.42 -4.24 12.21
C LEU A 381 33.20 -2.72 12.05
N GLU A 382 34.04 -1.88 12.66
CA GLU A 382 34.00 -0.43 12.45
C GLU A 382 34.24 -0.05 10.99
N LYS A 383 35.14 -0.73 10.29
CA LYS A 383 35.45 -0.44 8.89
C LYS A 383 34.28 -0.83 7.97
N ILE A 384 33.75 -2.05 8.06
CA ILE A 384 32.61 -2.46 7.23
C ILE A 384 31.37 -1.62 7.54
N GLN A 385 31.17 -1.18 8.80
CA GLN A 385 30.15 -0.20 9.17
C GLN A 385 30.30 1.11 8.38
N GLN A 386 31.51 1.68 8.31
CA GLN A 386 31.80 2.93 7.59
C GLN A 386 31.67 2.76 6.07
N ASP A 387 32.23 1.68 5.51
CA ASP A 387 32.22 1.39 4.08
C ASP A 387 30.78 1.18 3.56
N VAL A 388 29.93 0.44 4.31
CA VAL A 388 28.49 0.27 3.99
C VAL A 388 27.73 1.59 4.10
N LEU A 389 27.89 2.34 5.19
CA LEU A 389 27.19 3.62 5.39
C LEU A 389 27.51 4.63 4.29
N SER A 390 28.80 4.73 3.91
CA SER A 390 29.26 5.61 2.84
C SER A 390 28.64 5.23 1.49
N ASP A 391 28.68 3.95 1.12
CA ASP A 391 28.21 3.49 -0.19
C ASP A 391 26.71 3.61 -0.33
N PHE A 392 25.93 3.16 0.65
CA PHE A 392 24.47 3.22 0.58
C PHE A 392 23.97 4.66 0.67
N THR A 393 24.55 5.52 1.51
CA THR A 393 24.22 6.96 1.52
C THR A 393 24.47 7.62 0.17
N THR A 394 25.63 7.35 -0.44
CA THR A 394 26.00 7.91 -1.75
C THR A 394 25.07 7.40 -2.86
N ALA A 395 24.72 6.11 -2.83
CA ALA A 395 23.81 5.49 -3.80
C ALA A 395 22.39 6.05 -3.72
N ILE A 396 21.87 6.23 -2.50
CA ILE A 396 20.54 6.81 -2.24
C ILE A 396 20.51 8.27 -2.70
N GLN A 397 21.48 9.10 -2.29
CA GLN A 397 21.56 10.50 -2.71
C GLN A 397 21.67 10.66 -4.23
N SER A 398 22.52 9.85 -4.88
CA SER A 398 22.67 9.84 -6.34
C SER A 398 21.39 9.42 -7.08
N SER A 399 20.52 8.65 -6.42
CA SER A 399 19.26 8.18 -7.00
C SER A 399 18.13 9.19 -6.78
N VAL A 400 18.07 9.82 -5.60
CA VAL A 400 17.20 10.98 -5.33
C VAL A 400 17.45 12.11 -6.34
N MET A 401 18.72 12.43 -6.63
CA MET A 401 19.07 13.46 -7.62
C MET A 401 18.59 13.10 -9.05
N LYS A 402 18.57 11.82 -9.42
CA LYS A 402 18.04 11.37 -10.73
C LYS A 402 16.52 11.49 -10.79
N ILE A 403 15.82 11.10 -9.73
CA ILE A 403 14.35 11.16 -9.64
C ILE A 403 13.86 12.62 -9.64
N ALA A 404 14.56 13.51 -8.94
CA ALA A 404 14.26 14.95 -8.94
C ALA A 404 14.43 15.62 -10.32
N GLY A 405 15.10 14.96 -11.27
CA GLY A 405 15.21 15.40 -12.67
C GLY A 405 14.16 14.80 -13.62
N GLN A 406 13.24 13.96 -13.12
CA GLN A 406 12.16 13.35 -13.91
C GLN A 406 10.83 14.08 -13.73
N MET A 407 9.87 13.90 -14.66
CA MET A 407 8.57 14.59 -14.63
C MET A 407 7.60 13.99 -13.59
N THR A 408 7.89 14.15 -12.31
CA THR A 408 7.09 13.62 -11.19
C THR A 408 5.90 14.52 -10.80
N SER A 409 5.17 15.08 -11.77
CA SER A 409 3.98 15.90 -11.46
C SER A 409 2.88 15.05 -10.79
N PRO A 410 2.10 15.57 -9.81
CA PRO A 410 1.08 14.78 -9.13
C PRO A 410 0.07 14.13 -10.09
N ILE A 411 -0.36 14.88 -11.12
CA ILE A 411 -1.27 14.36 -12.15
C ILE A 411 -0.64 13.27 -13.04
N TYR A 412 0.68 13.27 -13.24
CA TYR A 412 1.36 12.17 -13.93
C TYR A 412 1.30 10.89 -13.10
N MET A 413 1.58 10.99 -11.79
CA MET A 413 1.52 9.85 -10.87
C MET A 413 0.11 9.25 -10.78
N GLU A 414 -0.89 10.10 -10.60
CA GLU A 414 -2.30 9.69 -10.55
C GLU A 414 -2.72 9.00 -11.86
N VAL A 415 -2.40 9.55 -13.03
CA VAL A 415 -2.75 8.88 -14.31
C VAL A 415 -1.97 7.57 -14.49
N LEU A 416 -0.69 7.54 -14.11
CA LEU A 416 0.16 6.36 -14.25
C LEU A 416 -0.34 5.17 -13.42
N GLN A 417 -0.82 5.39 -12.19
CA GLN A 417 -1.30 4.28 -11.36
C GLN A 417 -2.62 3.68 -11.85
N HIS A 418 -3.61 4.49 -12.25
CA HIS A 418 -4.84 3.96 -12.87
C HIS A 418 -4.51 3.18 -14.16
N THR A 419 -3.58 3.69 -14.97
CA THR A 419 -3.11 3.03 -16.21
C THR A 419 -2.42 1.69 -15.91
N SER A 420 -1.50 1.65 -14.93
CA SER A 420 -0.81 0.43 -14.52
C SER A 420 -1.75 -0.64 -13.98
N ILE A 421 -2.76 -0.26 -13.18
CA ILE A 421 -3.76 -1.19 -12.64
C ILE A 421 -4.70 -1.71 -13.75
N ALA A 422 -5.07 -0.86 -14.71
CA ALA A 422 -5.87 -1.28 -15.86
C ALA A 422 -5.15 -2.33 -16.71
N LYS A 423 -3.82 -2.24 -16.87
CA LYS A 423 -3.01 -3.27 -17.54
C LYS A 423 -3.12 -4.63 -16.82
N VAL A 424 -2.90 -4.67 -15.50
CA VAL A 424 -3.03 -5.90 -14.69
C VAL A 424 -4.45 -6.47 -14.76
N MET A 425 -5.49 -5.64 -14.73
CA MET A 425 -6.87 -6.10 -14.92
C MET A 425 -7.11 -6.68 -16.33
N CYS A 426 -6.47 -6.12 -17.38
CA CYS A 426 -6.61 -6.62 -18.75
C CYS A 426 -5.99 -8.02 -18.97
N GLU A 427 -4.97 -8.39 -18.20
CA GLU A 427 -4.32 -9.70 -18.26
C GLU A 427 -5.26 -10.83 -17.77
N SER A 428 -6.18 -10.53 -16.86
CA SER A 428 -7.20 -11.46 -16.32
C SER A 428 -8.63 -11.21 -16.85
N PHE A 429 -8.79 -10.52 -17.99
CA PHE A 429 -10.11 -10.15 -18.51
C PHE A 429 -10.81 -11.28 -19.28
N TYR A 430 -12.02 -11.65 -18.84
CA TYR A 430 -12.90 -12.60 -19.54
C TYR A 430 -13.82 -11.91 -20.56
N GLN A 431 -13.96 -12.49 -21.75
CA GLN A 431 -14.40 -11.77 -22.96
C GLN A 431 -15.92 -11.52 -23.06
N GLN A 432 -16.39 -10.38 -22.55
CA GLN A 432 -17.80 -9.92 -22.68
C GLN A 432 -18.08 -9.27 -24.06
N ALA A 433 -18.15 -10.09 -25.11
CA ALA A 433 -18.20 -9.63 -26.51
C ALA A 433 -19.41 -8.73 -26.85
N GLU A 434 -20.61 -9.05 -26.35
CA GLU A 434 -21.84 -8.31 -26.66
C GLU A 434 -21.83 -6.88 -26.11
N ILE A 435 -21.40 -6.70 -24.86
CA ILE A 435 -21.31 -5.39 -24.21
C ILE A 435 -20.23 -4.54 -24.89
N ILE A 436 -19.09 -5.14 -25.24
CA ILE A 436 -18.04 -4.46 -26.02
C ILE A 436 -18.58 -4.00 -27.40
N ALA A 437 -19.43 -4.78 -28.06
CA ALA A 437 -20.07 -4.38 -29.32
C ALA A 437 -21.03 -3.20 -29.12
N GLN A 438 -21.85 -3.22 -28.06
CA GLN A 438 -22.77 -2.12 -27.72
C GLN A 438 -22.02 -0.83 -27.35
N VAL A 439 -20.92 -0.93 -26.58
CA VAL A 439 -20.04 0.21 -26.30
C VAL A 439 -19.42 0.77 -27.58
N LYS A 440 -18.97 -0.08 -28.52
CA LYS A 440 -18.46 0.38 -29.83
C LYS A 440 -19.51 1.13 -30.66
N ILE A 441 -20.79 0.75 -30.56
CA ILE A 441 -21.91 1.49 -31.16
C ILE A 441 -22.06 2.87 -30.49
N TYR A 442 -22.01 2.94 -29.15
CA TYR A 442 -22.05 4.21 -28.40
C TYR A 442 -20.87 5.14 -28.74
N LEU A 443 -19.64 4.63 -28.81
CA LEU A 443 -18.46 5.41 -29.18
C LEU A 443 -18.61 6.05 -30.58
N ASN A 444 -19.14 5.28 -31.55
CA ASN A 444 -19.40 5.74 -32.91
C ASN A 444 -20.67 6.61 -33.07
N SER A 445 -21.50 6.74 -32.02
CA SER A 445 -22.76 7.47 -32.03
C SER A 445 -22.57 9.00 -32.01
N LYS A 446 -23.68 9.75 -31.91
CA LYS A 446 -23.70 11.18 -31.57
C LYS A 446 -24.57 11.45 -30.34
N GLU A 447 -24.62 10.51 -29.40
CA GLU A 447 -25.37 10.67 -28.14
C GLU A 447 -24.76 11.76 -27.26
N LYS A 448 -25.63 12.53 -26.58
CA LYS A 448 -25.25 13.64 -25.68
C LYS A 448 -25.17 13.25 -24.20
N HIS A 449 -25.39 11.98 -23.89
CA HIS A 449 -25.57 11.46 -22.53
C HIS A 449 -24.45 10.46 -22.22
N PRO A 450 -24.07 10.30 -20.95
CA PRO A 450 -23.09 9.28 -20.56
C PRO A 450 -23.69 7.88 -20.74
N LEU A 451 -22.84 6.90 -21.08
CA LEU A 451 -23.19 5.48 -21.04
C LEU A 451 -22.98 4.94 -19.63
N ILE A 452 -24.01 4.31 -19.05
CA ILE A 452 -24.03 3.81 -17.67
C ILE A 452 -23.98 2.30 -17.70
N ILE A 453 -22.82 1.74 -17.36
CA ILE A 453 -22.60 0.31 -17.18
C ILE A 453 -22.96 -0.06 -15.74
N HIS A 454 -23.94 -0.94 -15.54
CA HIS A 454 -24.38 -1.37 -14.22
C HIS A 454 -24.45 -2.89 -14.09
N GLY A 455 -24.85 -3.38 -12.92
CA GLY A 455 -24.97 -4.79 -12.60
C GLY A 455 -24.56 -5.11 -11.17
N LEU A 456 -24.63 -6.39 -10.82
CA LEU A 456 -24.34 -6.92 -9.48
C LEU A 456 -22.88 -6.67 -9.02
N PRO A 457 -22.57 -6.78 -7.72
CA PRO A 457 -21.20 -6.80 -7.22
C PRO A 457 -20.35 -7.90 -7.89
N GLU A 458 -19.03 -7.71 -7.92
CA GLU A 458 -18.02 -8.71 -8.36
C GLU A 458 -18.18 -9.29 -9.79
N ILE A 459 -19.13 -8.80 -10.59
CA ILE A 459 -19.48 -9.29 -11.93
C ILE A 459 -18.48 -8.88 -13.04
N GLY A 460 -17.37 -8.23 -12.67
CA GLY A 460 -16.29 -7.85 -13.59
C GLY A 460 -16.34 -6.41 -14.14
N LYS A 461 -17.20 -5.52 -13.64
CA LYS A 461 -17.32 -4.12 -14.15
C LYS A 461 -15.98 -3.38 -14.27
N SER A 462 -15.14 -3.39 -13.24
CA SER A 462 -13.83 -2.74 -13.24
C SER A 462 -12.87 -3.34 -14.28
N PHE A 463 -12.92 -4.66 -14.48
CA PHE A 463 -12.15 -5.37 -15.49
C PHE A 463 -12.65 -5.03 -16.92
N LEU A 464 -13.96 -4.83 -17.09
CA LEU A 464 -14.53 -4.30 -18.34
C LEU A 464 -14.10 -2.84 -18.57
N MET A 465 -14.14 -1.97 -17.56
CA MET A 465 -13.67 -0.57 -17.68
C MET A 465 -12.19 -0.49 -18.03
N ALA A 466 -11.35 -1.33 -17.41
CA ALA A 466 -9.96 -1.53 -17.81
C ALA A 466 -9.85 -1.95 -19.28
N LYS A 467 -10.58 -2.98 -19.71
CA LYS A 467 -10.52 -3.43 -21.11
C LYS A 467 -11.03 -2.40 -22.11
N LEU A 468 -12.07 -1.63 -21.76
CA LEU A 468 -12.55 -0.52 -22.56
C LEU A 468 -11.49 0.58 -22.70
N SER A 469 -10.74 0.90 -21.65
CA SER A 469 -9.66 1.89 -21.74
C SER A 469 -8.54 1.47 -22.70
N GLN A 470 -8.25 0.17 -22.83
CA GLN A 470 -7.33 -0.35 -23.85
C GLN A 470 -7.96 -0.34 -25.27
N LEU A 471 -9.23 -0.70 -25.39
CA LEU A 471 -9.91 -0.82 -26.68
C LEU A 471 -10.31 0.53 -27.32
N VAL A 472 -10.50 1.57 -26.51
CA VAL A 472 -10.95 2.90 -26.96
C VAL A 472 -9.93 3.58 -27.89
N PRO A 473 -8.63 3.70 -27.55
CA PRO A 473 -7.63 4.25 -28.47
C PRO A 473 -7.58 3.53 -29.81
N THR A 474 -7.50 2.20 -29.84
CA THR A 474 -7.42 1.45 -31.10
C THR A 474 -8.71 1.49 -31.93
N HIS A 475 -9.90 1.51 -31.29
CA HIS A 475 -11.18 1.60 -32.00
C HIS A 475 -11.47 3.02 -32.51
N LEU A 476 -11.08 4.06 -31.77
CA LEU A 476 -11.23 5.46 -32.18
C LEU A 476 -9.99 6.06 -32.83
N GLY A 477 -8.89 5.33 -33.01
CA GLY A 477 -7.61 5.80 -33.56
C GLY A 477 -6.75 6.52 -32.51
N GLU A 478 -5.58 5.94 -32.19
CA GLU A 478 -4.71 6.37 -31.09
C GLU A 478 -4.30 7.84 -31.21
N GLU A 479 -3.78 8.27 -32.37
CA GLU A 479 -3.28 9.64 -32.58
C GLU A 479 -4.31 10.75 -32.34
N ARG A 480 -5.61 10.47 -32.51
CA ARG A 480 -6.68 11.46 -32.26
C ARG A 480 -7.41 11.30 -30.93
N THR A 481 -7.21 10.19 -30.21
CA THR A 481 -7.99 9.86 -29.01
C THR A 481 -7.22 10.19 -27.72
N VAL A 482 -7.95 10.66 -26.72
CA VAL A 482 -7.47 10.86 -25.34
C VAL A 482 -8.43 10.15 -24.39
N THR A 483 -7.92 9.25 -23.57
CA THR A 483 -8.70 8.40 -22.65
C THR A 483 -8.39 8.77 -21.20
N LEU A 484 -9.40 9.21 -20.47
CA LEU A 484 -9.31 9.57 -19.04
C LEU A 484 -9.93 8.46 -18.20
N LEU A 485 -9.13 7.49 -17.76
CA LEU A 485 -9.57 6.44 -16.83
C LEU A 485 -9.38 6.87 -15.37
N ARG A 486 -10.37 6.60 -14.52
CA ARG A 486 -10.24 6.60 -13.05
C ARG A 486 -11.03 5.44 -12.44
N PHE A 487 -10.36 4.65 -11.61
CA PHE A 487 -10.98 3.73 -10.65
C PHE A 487 -11.28 4.51 -9.36
N ILE A 488 -12.54 4.86 -9.14
CA ILE A 488 -12.96 5.61 -7.96
C ILE A 488 -12.81 4.69 -6.74
N GLY A 489 -12.26 5.19 -5.64
CA GLY A 489 -11.92 4.37 -4.46
C GLY A 489 -10.49 3.82 -4.46
N LEU A 490 -9.69 4.07 -5.51
CA LEU A 490 -8.27 3.66 -5.53
C LEU A 490 -7.39 4.59 -4.68
N THR A 491 -7.60 5.89 -4.78
CA THR A 491 -6.77 6.95 -4.17
C THR A 491 -7.64 8.07 -3.62
N SER A 492 -7.13 8.88 -2.69
CA SER A 492 -7.85 10.04 -2.15
C SER A 492 -8.24 11.02 -3.26
N ASP A 493 -7.37 11.17 -4.26
CA ASP A 493 -7.56 12.04 -5.44
C ASP A 493 -8.68 11.56 -6.39
N SER A 494 -8.92 10.24 -6.45
CA SER A 494 -10.00 9.65 -7.26
C SER A 494 -11.30 9.41 -6.48
N SER A 495 -11.24 9.43 -5.15
CA SER A 495 -12.38 9.16 -4.24
C SER A 495 -13.12 10.42 -3.82
N ILE A 496 -12.40 11.54 -3.66
CA ILE A 496 -12.98 12.84 -3.27
C ILE A 496 -13.41 13.60 -4.54
N VAL A 497 -14.69 13.94 -4.65
CA VAL A 497 -15.31 14.53 -5.86
C VAL A 497 -14.57 15.78 -6.35
N ILE A 498 -14.21 16.72 -5.47
CA ILE A 498 -13.52 17.93 -5.91
C ILE A 498 -12.09 17.65 -6.38
N ASN A 499 -11.41 16.65 -5.82
CA ASN A 499 -10.08 16.25 -6.26
C ASN A 499 -10.14 15.49 -7.59
N LEU A 500 -11.15 14.64 -7.79
CA LEU A 500 -11.42 14.03 -9.09
C LEU A 500 -11.65 15.11 -10.17
N LEU A 501 -12.43 16.16 -9.88
CA LEU A 501 -12.63 17.27 -10.82
C LEU A 501 -11.32 18.02 -11.11
N LYS A 502 -10.49 18.31 -10.10
CA LYS A 502 -9.14 18.91 -10.29
C LYS A 502 -8.26 18.03 -11.17
N SER A 503 -8.24 16.72 -10.89
CA SER A 503 -7.44 15.70 -11.60
C SER A 503 -7.86 15.59 -13.07
N LEU A 504 -9.15 15.43 -13.35
CA LEU A 504 -9.69 15.38 -14.72
C LEU A 504 -9.42 16.67 -15.50
N CYS A 505 -9.65 17.85 -14.91
CA CYS A 505 -9.34 19.13 -15.57
C CYS A 505 -7.85 19.26 -15.90
N THR A 506 -6.98 18.93 -14.94
CA THR A 506 -5.52 19.03 -15.13
C THR A 506 -5.03 18.06 -16.20
N GLN A 507 -5.56 16.83 -16.25
CA GLN A 507 -5.23 15.89 -17.33
C GLN A 507 -5.71 16.39 -18.70
N ILE A 508 -6.92 16.97 -18.79
CA ILE A 508 -7.41 17.58 -20.05
C ILE A 508 -6.44 18.68 -20.51
N HIS A 509 -6.01 19.56 -19.62
CA HIS A 509 -5.07 20.63 -19.98
C HIS A 509 -3.77 20.09 -20.58
N VAL A 510 -3.12 19.14 -19.91
CA VAL A 510 -1.82 18.61 -20.36
C VAL A 510 -1.97 17.70 -21.58
N ALA A 511 -2.96 16.82 -21.63
CA ALA A 511 -3.17 15.90 -22.75
C ALA A 511 -3.53 16.62 -24.07
N PHE A 512 -4.22 17.76 -24.00
CA PHE A 512 -4.60 18.57 -25.16
C PHE A 512 -3.70 19.77 -25.44
N ASN A 513 -2.72 20.07 -24.57
CA ASN A 513 -1.86 21.27 -24.58
C ASN A 513 -2.65 22.60 -24.49
N ILE A 514 -3.61 22.68 -23.57
CA ILE A 514 -4.42 23.86 -23.29
C ILE A 514 -3.81 24.63 -22.08
N PRO A 515 -3.55 25.95 -22.18
CA PRO A 515 -2.99 26.74 -21.07
C PRO A 515 -3.77 26.63 -19.75
N ILE A 516 -3.05 26.70 -18.63
CA ILE A 516 -3.60 26.62 -17.26
C ILE A 516 -3.42 27.99 -16.57
N PRO A 517 -4.49 28.58 -15.98
CA PRO A 517 -5.89 28.26 -16.19
C PRO A 517 -6.32 28.58 -17.62
N PHE A 518 -7.51 28.12 -18.02
CA PHE A 518 -8.09 28.41 -19.32
C PHE A 518 -8.18 29.95 -19.53
N PRO A 519 -7.70 30.49 -20.68
CA PRO A 519 -7.63 31.93 -20.89
C PRO A 519 -8.95 32.66 -20.64
N GLY A 520 -8.91 33.70 -19.81
CA GLY A 520 -10.07 34.51 -19.45
C GLY A 520 -10.99 33.93 -18.37
N ILE A 521 -10.63 32.81 -17.72
CA ILE A 521 -11.41 32.22 -16.62
C ILE A 521 -10.61 32.24 -15.30
N THR A 522 -11.16 32.91 -14.29
CA THR A 522 -10.82 32.69 -12.89
C THR A 522 -11.60 31.49 -12.36
N VAL A 523 -10.91 30.53 -11.73
CA VAL A 523 -11.52 29.33 -11.12
C VAL A 523 -11.24 29.37 -9.63
N ASP A 524 -12.27 29.09 -8.83
CA ASP A 524 -12.10 28.79 -7.41
C ASP A 524 -11.91 27.28 -7.24
N THR A 525 -10.72 26.87 -6.80
CA THR A 525 -10.36 25.46 -6.68
C THR A 525 -10.83 24.80 -5.38
N THR A 526 -11.44 25.53 -4.45
CA THR A 526 -12.05 24.96 -3.22
C THR A 526 -13.55 24.75 -3.37
N SER A 527 -14.21 25.42 -4.33
CA SER A 527 -15.63 25.24 -4.63
C SER A 527 -15.91 24.12 -5.63
N PHE A 528 -16.70 23.12 -5.21
CA PHE A 528 -17.25 22.07 -6.09
C PHE A 528 -17.94 22.66 -7.32
N GLN A 529 -18.80 23.68 -7.14
CA GLN A 529 -19.57 24.25 -8.23
C GLN A 529 -18.67 24.97 -9.25
N SER A 530 -17.66 25.70 -8.78
CA SER A 530 -16.70 26.37 -9.68
C SER A 530 -15.89 25.37 -10.50
N MET A 531 -15.42 24.29 -9.87
CA MET A 531 -14.73 23.18 -10.55
C MET A 531 -15.64 22.40 -11.52
N ALA A 532 -16.92 22.20 -11.17
CA ALA A 532 -17.92 21.54 -12.02
C ALA A 532 -18.22 22.38 -13.27
N ASP A 533 -18.46 23.68 -13.11
CA ASP A 533 -18.65 24.62 -14.22
C ASP A 533 -17.39 24.77 -15.08
N TYR A 534 -16.20 24.66 -14.48
CA TYR A 534 -14.93 24.68 -15.19
C TYR A 534 -14.75 23.44 -16.08
N LEU A 535 -15.01 22.24 -15.55
CA LEU A 535 -14.98 21.01 -16.35
C LEU A 535 -16.00 21.07 -17.50
N LYS A 536 -17.22 21.59 -17.26
CA LYS A 536 -18.23 21.76 -18.32
C LYS A 536 -17.76 22.74 -19.40
N LYS A 537 -17.03 23.80 -19.05
CA LYS A 537 -16.42 24.74 -20.03
C LYS A 537 -15.29 24.10 -20.84
N LEU A 538 -14.41 23.31 -20.21
CA LEU A 538 -13.35 22.56 -20.90
C LEU A 538 -13.93 21.53 -21.89
N ILE A 539 -14.92 20.75 -21.46
CA ILE A 539 -15.63 19.78 -22.32
C ILE A 539 -16.25 20.48 -23.54
N ASN A 540 -16.92 21.61 -23.34
CA ASN A 540 -17.50 22.39 -24.44
C ASN A 540 -16.44 23.01 -25.38
N HIS A 541 -15.29 23.46 -24.86
CA HIS A 541 -14.21 23.98 -25.69
C HIS A 541 -13.66 22.91 -26.66
N LEU A 542 -13.46 21.67 -26.17
CA LEU A 542 -13.09 20.52 -27.01
C LEU A 542 -14.18 20.13 -28.02
N GLY A 543 -15.44 20.46 -27.73
CA GLY A 543 -16.59 20.27 -28.61
C GLY A 543 -16.70 21.24 -29.77
N TYR A 544 -16.40 22.52 -29.53
CA TYR A 544 -16.78 23.62 -30.42
C TYR A 544 -15.61 24.49 -30.92
N GLY A 545 -14.39 24.29 -30.41
CA GLY A 545 -13.16 24.99 -30.82
C GLY A 545 -12.70 24.73 -32.26
N ASP A 546 -11.48 25.13 -32.59
CA ASP A 546 -10.96 25.10 -33.97
C ASP A 546 -10.88 23.68 -34.57
N GLU A 547 -10.74 23.57 -35.89
CA GLU A 547 -10.77 22.28 -36.61
C GLU A 547 -9.72 21.28 -36.10
N ALA A 548 -8.57 21.77 -35.64
CA ALA A 548 -7.52 20.96 -35.01
C ALA A 548 -7.97 20.25 -33.71
N MET A 549 -8.95 20.80 -32.99
CA MET A 549 -9.56 20.16 -31.82
C MET A 549 -10.81 19.34 -32.19
N LYS A 550 -11.59 19.77 -33.18
CA LYS A 550 -12.73 18.98 -33.71
C LYS A 550 -12.32 17.61 -34.25
N ASN A 551 -11.08 17.47 -34.71
CA ASN A 551 -10.51 16.19 -35.16
C ASN A 551 -10.08 15.25 -34.01
N LYS A 552 -9.94 15.74 -32.77
CA LYS A 552 -9.61 14.92 -31.59
C LYS A 552 -10.87 14.35 -30.94
N GLN A 553 -10.71 13.32 -30.11
CA GLN A 553 -11.77 12.70 -29.31
C GLN A 553 -11.35 12.62 -27.84
N LEU A 554 -12.26 12.93 -26.92
CA LEU A 554 -12.11 12.71 -25.48
C LEU A 554 -13.06 11.61 -25.03
N VAL A 555 -12.54 10.59 -24.35
CA VAL A 555 -13.34 9.55 -23.69
C VAL A 555 -13.00 9.52 -22.21
N ILE A 556 -13.98 9.80 -21.35
CA ILE A 556 -13.83 9.71 -19.89
C ILE A 556 -14.45 8.40 -19.41
N LEU A 557 -13.71 7.62 -18.62
CA LEU A 557 -14.08 6.31 -18.09
C LEU A 557 -13.99 6.37 -16.55
N LEU A 558 -15.13 6.43 -15.87
CA LEU A 558 -15.21 6.50 -14.41
C LEU A 558 -15.79 5.20 -13.85
N ASP A 559 -14.94 4.34 -13.29
CA ASP A 559 -15.37 3.07 -12.68
C ASP A 559 -15.79 3.27 -11.22
N GLY A 560 -16.98 2.80 -10.87
CA GLY A 560 -17.46 2.81 -9.48
C GLY A 560 -17.94 4.17 -8.96
N ILE A 561 -18.75 4.93 -9.72
CA ILE A 561 -19.27 6.26 -9.29
C ILE A 561 -20.01 6.21 -7.94
N ASN A 562 -20.54 5.05 -7.58
CA ASN A 562 -21.15 4.80 -6.27
C ASN A 562 -20.17 4.86 -5.08
N GLN A 563 -18.86 5.04 -5.30
CA GLN A 563 -17.82 5.13 -4.27
C GLN A 563 -17.31 6.57 -4.05
N LEU A 564 -17.79 7.54 -4.83
CA LEU A 564 -17.39 8.94 -4.66
C LEU A 564 -17.93 9.56 -3.36
N SER A 565 -17.16 10.46 -2.77
CA SER A 565 -17.54 11.30 -1.63
C SER A 565 -17.30 12.78 -1.93
N PRO A 566 -18.22 13.71 -1.63
CA PRO A 566 -19.60 13.52 -1.15
C PRO A 566 -20.58 12.87 -2.15
N MET A 567 -21.65 12.21 -1.69
CA MET A 567 -22.62 11.55 -2.59
C MET A 567 -23.52 12.54 -3.32
N ASP A 568 -23.98 13.60 -2.65
CA ASP A 568 -24.74 14.68 -3.25
C ASP A 568 -23.95 15.36 -4.39
N GLN A 569 -22.64 15.58 -4.16
CA GLN A 569 -21.73 16.12 -5.17
C GLN A 569 -21.48 15.10 -6.29
N ALA A 570 -21.28 13.82 -5.97
CA ALA A 570 -21.12 12.74 -6.94
C ALA A 570 -22.31 12.62 -7.90
N MET A 571 -23.53 12.61 -7.35
CA MET A 571 -24.76 12.61 -8.14
C MET A 571 -24.92 13.91 -8.95
N ASN A 572 -24.32 15.01 -8.52
CA ASN A 572 -24.28 16.28 -9.26
C ASN A 572 -23.16 16.36 -10.32
N ILE A 573 -22.16 15.46 -10.33
CA ILE A 573 -21.23 15.33 -11.48
C ILE A 573 -22.00 15.05 -12.76
N LEU A 574 -23.11 14.30 -12.72
CA LEU A 574 -23.96 14.09 -13.91
C LEU A 574 -24.36 15.38 -14.60
N ASN A 575 -24.59 16.48 -13.86
CA ASN A 575 -24.97 17.78 -14.43
C ASN A 575 -23.85 18.39 -15.30
N VAL A 576 -22.60 17.96 -15.10
CA VAL A 576 -21.40 18.36 -15.83
C VAL A 576 -21.22 17.55 -17.12
N ILE A 577 -21.59 16.25 -17.08
CA ILE A 577 -21.36 15.26 -18.14
C ILE A 577 -22.64 14.87 -18.91
N THR A 578 -23.71 15.64 -18.78
CA THR A 578 -24.82 15.72 -19.76
C THR A 578 -24.63 16.89 -20.72
N ASP A 579 -25.32 16.83 -21.86
CA ASP A 579 -25.17 17.73 -23.02
C ASP A 579 -23.79 17.62 -23.70
N LEU A 580 -23.23 16.40 -23.74
CA LEU A 580 -21.91 16.12 -24.29
C LEU A 580 -21.78 16.55 -25.78
N PRO A 581 -20.70 17.25 -26.16
CA PRO A 581 -20.41 17.56 -27.55
C PRO A 581 -20.07 16.32 -28.39
N PRO A 582 -20.19 16.38 -29.73
CA PRO A 582 -19.96 15.22 -30.61
C PRO A 582 -18.57 14.58 -30.52
N THR A 583 -17.55 15.29 -30.02
CA THR A 583 -16.17 14.82 -29.82
C THR A 583 -15.90 14.21 -28.43
N VAL A 584 -16.88 14.23 -27.53
CA VAL A 584 -16.72 13.79 -26.13
C VAL A 584 -17.66 12.62 -25.81
N ARG A 585 -17.13 11.54 -25.24
CA ARG A 585 -17.90 10.41 -24.70
C ARG A 585 -17.58 10.22 -23.23
N VAL A 586 -18.56 9.78 -22.45
CA VAL A 586 -18.36 9.46 -21.03
C VAL A 586 -19.01 8.11 -20.75
N ILE A 587 -18.25 7.20 -20.13
CA ILE A 587 -18.74 5.90 -19.66
C ILE A 587 -18.55 5.85 -18.16
N LEU A 588 -19.63 5.52 -17.44
CA LEU A 588 -19.69 5.42 -15.99
C LEU A 588 -19.96 3.96 -15.62
N SER A 589 -19.35 3.46 -14.55
CA SER A 589 -19.70 2.17 -13.96
C SER A 589 -20.29 2.35 -12.55
N THR A 590 -21.31 1.56 -12.20
CA THR A 590 -21.95 1.59 -10.88
C THR A 590 -22.45 0.20 -10.44
N ARG A 591 -22.53 -0.03 -9.13
CA ARG A 591 -23.43 -1.07 -8.55
C ARG A 591 -24.89 -0.68 -8.85
N SER A 592 -25.76 -1.67 -9.08
CA SER A 592 -27.19 -1.39 -9.30
C SER A 592 -27.87 -0.77 -8.07
N SER A 593 -27.47 -1.17 -6.87
CA SER A 593 -27.97 -0.61 -5.61
C SER A 593 -26.86 -0.53 -4.55
N MET A 594 -27.12 0.27 -3.51
CA MET A 594 -26.25 0.45 -2.36
C MET A 594 -27.10 0.71 -1.11
N GLY A 595 -27.06 -0.22 -0.15
CA GLY A 595 -27.95 -0.18 1.00
C GLY A 595 -29.42 -0.17 0.56
N SER A 596 -30.19 0.80 1.04
CA SER A 596 -31.58 1.06 0.66
C SER A 596 -31.75 1.94 -0.59
N ILE A 597 -30.67 2.46 -1.17
CA ILE A 597 -30.70 3.39 -2.31
C ILE A 597 -30.53 2.62 -3.62
N ASP A 598 -31.53 2.68 -4.50
CA ASP A 598 -31.38 2.31 -5.91
C ASP A 598 -30.71 3.47 -6.65
N ILE A 599 -29.42 3.30 -6.96
CA ILE A 599 -28.63 4.31 -7.65
C ILE A 599 -29.11 4.45 -9.10
N ILE A 600 -29.59 3.38 -9.73
CA ILE A 600 -30.08 3.43 -11.11
C ILE A 600 -31.36 4.27 -11.20
N GLU A 601 -32.25 4.24 -10.21
CA GLU A 601 -33.41 5.15 -10.15
C GLU A 601 -32.98 6.62 -10.02
N GLU A 602 -32.00 6.94 -9.17
CA GLU A 602 -31.48 8.32 -9.07
C GLU A 602 -30.77 8.79 -10.35
N LEU A 603 -30.02 7.91 -11.03
CA LEU A 603 -29.43 8.21 -12.34
C LEU A 603 -30.52 8.42 -13.41
N LYS A 604 -31.58 7.60 -13.42
CA LYS A 604 -32.71 7.70 -14.37
C LYS A 604 -33.48 9.02 -14.27
N LYS A 605 -33.50 9.67 -13.10
CA LYS A 605 -34.08 11.03 -12.95
C LYS A 605 -33.29 12.10 -13.72
N LYS A 606 -32.02 11.85 -14.04
CA LYS A 606 -31.11 12.79 -14.75
C LYS A 606 -30.78 12.35 -16.18
N VAL A 607 -30.80 11.05 -16.46
CA VAL A 607 -30.59 10.44 -17.78
C VAL A 607 -31.72 9.42 -18.01
N PRO A 608 -32.89 9.82 -18.53
CA PRO A 608 -34.05 8.94 -18.70
C PRO A 608 -33.95 8.00 -19.92
N GLU A 609 -32.94 8.17 -20.77
CA GLU A 609 -32.76 7.39 -22.00
C GLU A 609 -32.41 5.92 -21.69
N ALA A 610 -33.36 4.98 -21.87
CA ALA A 610 -33.12 3.56 -21.61
C ALA A 610 -31.90 2.98 -22.35
N LYS A 611 -31.62 3.46 -23.56
CA LYS A 611 -30.44 3.12 -24.38
C LYS A 611 -29.09 3.55 -23.77
N ALA A 612 -29.09 4.38 -22.73
CA ALA A 612 -27.88 4.79 -22.01
C ALA A 612 -27.46 3.75 -20.94
N TYR A 613 -28.28 2.75 -20.62
CA TYR A 613 -28.02 1.78 -19.56
C TYR A 613 -27.66 0.41 -20.15
N LEU A 614 -26.46 -0.09 -19.83
CA LEU A 614 -26.02 -1.45 -20.17
C LEU A 614 -25.84 -2.26 -18.90
N GLU A 615 -26.57 -3.37 -18.76
CA GLU A 615 -26.38 -4.30 -17.64
C GLU A 615 -25.34 -5.38 -17.97
N VAL A 616 -24.33 -5.50 -17.12
CA VAL A 616 -23.37 -6.60 -17.16
C VAL A 616 -24.01 -7.88 -16.64
N GLN A 617 -24.21 -8.85 -17.53
CA GLN A 617 -24.77 -10.15 -17.19
C GLN A 617 -23.71 -11.10 -16.58
N PRO A 618 -24.11 -12.06 -15.72
CA PRO A 618 -23.18 -13.06 -15.18
C PRO A 618 -22.65 -14.00 -16.28
N LEU A 619 -21.40 -14.46 -16.15
CA LEU A 619 -20.85 -15.47 -17.05
C LEU A 619 -21.70 -16.76 -17.04
N SER A 620 -21.98 -17.28 -18.23
CA SER A 620 -22.68 -18.54 -18.43
C SER A 620 -21.90 -19.74 -17.89
N LYS A 621 -22.58 -20.88 -17.69
CA LYS A 621 -21.92 -22.12 -17.26
C LYS A 621 -20.80 -22.53 -18.22
N ALA A 622 -20.99 -22.40 -19.53
CA ALA A 622 -20.00 -22.77 -20.54
C ALA A 622 -18.76 -21.88 -20.51
N GLU A 623 -18.91 -20.57 -20.23
CA GLU A 623 -17.77 -19.67 -20.07
C GLU A 623 -16.98 -19.98 -18.79
N LYS A 624 -17.68 -20.22 -17.67
CA LYS A 624 -17.05 -20.66 -16.41
C LYS A 624 -16.31 -22.00 -16.57
N GLU A 625 -16.92 -22.96 -17.27
CA GLU A 625 -16.32 -24.26 -17.58
C GLU A 625 -15.06 -24.14 -18.45
N LYS A 626 -15.06 -23.24 -19.45
CA LYS A 626 -13.88 -22.91 -20.24
C LYS A 626 -12.75 -22.29 -19.40
N ILE A 627 -13.08 -21.39 -18.48
CA ILE A 627 -12.12 -20.77 -17.56
C ILE A 627 -11.48 -21.84 -16.66
N LEU A 628 -12.30 -22.63 -15.97
CA LEU A 628 -11.84 -23.71 -15.08
C LEU A 628 -10.99 -24.73 -15.84
N SER A 629 -11.41 -25.14 -17.04
CA SER A 629 -10.64 -26.05 -17.91
C SER A 629 -9.26 -25.48 -18.28
N SER A 630 -9.16 -24.19 -18.56
CA SER A 630 -7.87 -23.55 -18.89
C SER A 630 -6.93 -23.46 -17.68
N VAL A 631 -7.46 -23.26 -16.47
CA VAL A 631 -6.67 -23.31 -15.22
C VAL A 631 -6.15 -24.72 -14.97
N ILE A 632 -7.02 -25.74 -15.07
CA ILE A 632 -6.67 -27.16 -14.86
C ILE A 632 -5.62 -27.64 -15.88
N GLN A 633 -5.71 -27.18 -17.13
CA GLN A 633 -4.69 -27.45 -18.16
C GLN A 633 -3.34 -26.80 -17.80
N ASN A 634 -3.35 -25.53 -17.36
CA ASN A 634 -2.13 -24.82 -16.98
C ASN A 634 -1.44 -25.42 -15.72
N THR A 635 -2.20 -25.99 -14.79
CA THR A 635 -1.66 -26.67 -13.59
C THR A 635 -1.25 -28.13 -13.84
N ASN A 636 -1.41 -28.66 -15.05
CA ASN A 636 -1.18 -30.07 -15.41
C ASN A 636 -2.00 -31.09 -14.58
N MET A 637 -3.13 -30.68 -13.98
CA MET A 637 -3.91 -31.53 -13.09
C MET A 637 -4.90 -32.43 -13.83
N THR A 638 -4.91 -33.72 -13.54
CA THR A 638 -5.99 -34.64 -13.95
C THR A 638 -7.09 -34.69 -12.89
N MET A 639 -8.11 -33.84 -13.01
CA MET A 639 -9.29 -33.89 -12.13
C MET A 639 -10.26 -35.02 -12.52
N GLN A 640 -10.83 -35.68 -11.52
CA GLN A 640 -11.99 -36.57 -11.68
C GLN A 640 -13.24 -35.77 -12.09
N LYS A 641 -14.10 -36.36 -12.93
CA LYS A 641 -15.28 -35.69 -13.51
C LYS A 641 -16.25 -35.21 -12.43
N GLU A 642 -16.42 -36.00 -11.38
CA GLU A 642 -17.28 -35.76 -10.23
C GLU A 642 -16.80 -34.53 -9.44
N LYS A 643 -15.48 -34.34 -9.32
CA LYS A 643 -14.88 -33.14 -8.70
C LYS A 643 -15.06 -31.89 -9.58
N LEU A 644 -14.98 -32.02 -10.90
CA LEU A 644 -15.25 -30.93 -11.84
C LEU A 644 -16.74 -30.51 -11.82
N GLU A 645 -17.66 -31.47 -11.70
CA GLU A 645 -19.10 -31.19 -11.58
C GLU A 645 -19.44 -30.46 -10.27
N ALA A 646 -18.87 -30.90 -9.14
CA ALA A 646 -19.03 -30.21 -7.84
C ALA A 646 -18.42 -28.79 -7.84
N LEU A 647 -17.26 -28.60 -8.48
CA LEU A 647 -16.62 -27.30 -8.68
C LEU A 647 -17.50 -26.36 -9.54
N LEU A 648 -18.14 -26.88 -10.59
CA LEU A 648 -19.07 -26.12 -11.43
C LEU A 648 -20.37 -25.76 -10.69
N GLU A 649 -20.82 -26.59 -9.75
CA GLU A 649 -21.96 -26.30 -8.87
C GLU A 649 -21.63 -25.21 -7.84
N ALA A 650 -20.45 -25.29 -7.19
CA ALA A 650 -19.95 -24.22 -6.31
C ALA A 650 -19.74 -22.89 -7.06
N ALA A 651 -19.27 -22.95 -8.31
CA ALA A 651 -19.12 -21.82 -9.21
C ALA A 651 -20.46 -21.28 -9.79
N SER A 652 -21.63 -21.78 -9.35
CA SER A 652 -22.94 -21.28 -9.79
C SER A 652 -23.16 -19.79 -9.52
N SER A 653 -22.57 -19.25 -8.45
CA SER A 653 -22.64 -17.83 -8.04
C SER A 653 -22.27 -16.84 -9.15
N HIS A 654 -22.84 -15.62 -9.14
CA HIS A 654 -22.52 -14.57 -10.13
C HIS A 654 -21.16 -13.88 -9.92
N SER A 655 -20.50 -14.09 -8.77
CA SER A 655 -19.24 -13.43 -8.41
C SER A 655 -18.04 -14.03 -9.16
N LEU A 656 -17.26 -13.18 -9.83
CA LEU A 656 -15.96 -13.57 -10.40
C LEU A 656 -14.86 -13.68 -9.33
N LEU A 657 -15.00 -12.96 -8.21
CA LEU A 657 -14.11 -13.13 -7.06
C LEU A 657 -14.25 -14.53 -6.46
N HIS A 658 -15.48 -15.05 -6.36
CA HIS A 658 -15.72 -16.41 -5.89
C HIS A 658 -15.12 -17.45 -6.84
N LEU A 659 -15.23 -17.24 -8.17
CA LEU A 659 -14.56 -18.07 -9.17
C LEU A 659 -13.03 -18.01 -9.06
N LYS A 660 -12.45 -16.82 -8.80
CA LYS A 660 -11.01 -16.62 -8.56
C LYS A 660 -10.54 -17.36 -7.30
N LEU A 661 -11.32 -17.34 -6.22
CA LEU A 661 -11.01 -18.10 -5.00
C LEU A 661 -11.06 -19.62 -5.27
N LEU A 662 -12.11 -20.11 -5.93
CA LEU A 662 -12.24 -21.52 -6.29
C LEU A 662 -11.10 -22.00 -7.21
N THR A 663 -10.65 -21.18 -8.16
CA THR A 663 -9.48 -21.51 -9.00
C THR A 663 -8.16 -21.50 -8.23
N HIS A 664 -7.96 -20.54 -7.31
CA HIS A 664 -6.78 -20.51 -6.44
C HIS A 664 -6.72 -21.77 -5.55
N HIS A 665 -7.86 -22.21 -5.00
CA HIS A 665 -7.95 -23.46 -4.23
C HIS A 665 -7.61 -24.73 -5.04
N LEU A 666 -7.61 -24.69 -6.38
CA LEU A 666 -7.14 -25.82 -7.20
C LEU A 666 -5.62 -25.82 -7.38
N VAL A 667 -5.00 -24.65 -7.56
CA VAL A 667 -3.56 -24.52 -7.83
C VAL A 667 -2.72 -25.10 -6.68
N ASP A 668 -3.13 -24.82 -5.44
CA ASP A 668 -2.31 -25.10 -4.26
C ASP A 668 -2.56 -26.50 -3.65
N VAL A 669 -3.52 -27.27 -4.18
CA VAL A 669 -3.87 -28.59 -3.64
C VAL A 669 -3.09 -29.68 -4.34
N SER A 670 -2.04 -30.14 -3.65
CA SER A 670 -1.36 -31.40 -3.96
C SER A 670 -2.37 -32.55 -4.08
N SER A 671 -2.09 -33.51 -4.95
CA SER A 671 -3.06 -34.49 -5.45
C SER A 671 -3.42 -35.58 -4.42
N GLY A 672 -4.11 -35.20 -3.35
CA GLY A 672 -4.52 -36.07 -2.25
C GLY A 672 -5.59 -35.51 -1.30
N GLU A 673 -5.65 -34.19 -1.04
CA GLU A 673 -6.66 -33.64 -0.12
C GLU A 673 -8.09 -33.67 -0.70
N ASN A 674 -9.09 -33.75 0.19
CA ASN A 674 -10.51 -33.65 -0.15
C ASN A 674 -10.92 -32.19 -0.29
N LEU A 675 -11.10 -31.75 -1.53
CA LEU A 675 -11.57 -30.41 -1.90
C LEU A 675 -13.03 -30.17 -1.48
N GLU A 676 -13.25 -29.52 -0.34
CA GLU A 676 -14.56 -28.96 0.03
C GLU A 676 -14.82 -27.64 -0.73
N PHE A 677 -15.41 -27.74 -1.92
CA PHE A 677 -15.81 -26.55 -2.67
C PHE A 677 -16.97 -25.81 -1.98
N SER A 678 -16.66 -24.64 -1.42
CA SER A 678 -17.64 -23.80 -0.76
C SER A 678 -18.59 -23.12 -1.76
N SER A 679 -19.89 -23.15 -1.47
CA SER A 679 -20.94 -22.58 -2.34
C SER A 679 -21.18 -21.08 -2.16
N THR A 680 -20.47 -20.41 -1.25
CA THR A 680 -20.61 -18.96 -0.99
C THR A 680 -19.26 -18.28 -0.82
N LEU A 681 -19.18 -17.03 -1.27
CA LEU A 681 -17.97 -16.19 -1.18
C LEU A 681 -17.36 -16.19 0.22
N GLN A 682 -18.18 -15.91 1.25
CA GLN A 682 -17.70 -15.84 2.64
C GLN A 682 -17.02 -17.15 3.06
N LYS A 683 -17.65 -18.31 2.80
CA LYS A 683 -17.05 -19.60 3.16
C LYS A 683 -15.75 -19.87 2.41
N SER A 684 -15.67 -19.51 1.13
CA SER A 684 -14.43 -19.63 0.34
C SER A 684 -13.29 -18.74 0.85
N ILE A 685 -13.61 -17.57 1.43
CA ILE A 685 -12.65 -16.72 2.15
C ILE A 685 -12.24 -17.36 3.48
N GLN A 686 -13.18 -17.94 4.24
CA GLN A 686 -12.88 -18.66 5.50
C GLN A 686 -11.98 -19.88 5.27
N VAL A 687 -12.20 -20.65 4.20
CA VAL A 687 -11.35 -21.79 3.81
C VAL A 687 -9.95 -21.30 3.42
N LEU A 688 -9.84 -20.18 2.70
CA LEU A 688 -8.54 -19.57 2.37
C LEU A 688 -7.79 -19.14 3.64
N ILE A 689 -8.42 -18.37 4.54
CA ILE A 689 -7.78 -17.89 5.77
C ILE A 689 -7.30 -19.06 6.64
N LYS A 690 -8.13 -20.10 6.82
CA LYS A 690 -7.76 -21.32 7.57
C LYS A 690 -6.63 -22.13 6.92
N ARG A 691 -6.45 -22.02 5.60
CA ARG A 691 -5.33 -22.63 4.88
C ARG A 691 -4.06 -21.80 5.03
N LEU A 692 -4.14 -20.46 4.92
CA LEU A 692 -2.98 -19.58 5.15
C LEU A 692 -2.49 -19.66 6.61
N GLN A 693 -3.39 -19.96 7.56
CA GLN A 693 -3.05 -20.30 8.95
C GLN A 693 -2.32 -21.66 9.12
N LYS A 694 -2.17 -22.48 8.06
CA LYS A 694 -1.27 -23.65 8.04
C LYS A 694 0.16 -23.27 7.61
N SER A 695 0.31 -22.32 6.66
CA SER A 695 1.60 -21.89 6.10
C SER A 695 2.28 -20.76 6.88
N ASN A 696 1.54 -20.01 7.69
CA ASN A 696 2.03 -18.84 8.43
C ASN A 696 1.71 -18.94 9.92
N ASP A 697 2.44 -18.20 10.77
CA ASP A 697 1.98 -17.98 12.15
C ASP A 697 0.61 -17.27 12.13
N ALA A 698 -0.38 -17.88 12.76
CA ALA A 698 -1.76 -17.41 12.73
C ALA A 698 -1.94 -16.04 13.41
N THR A 699 -1.03 -15.62 14.28
CA THR A 699 -1.04 -14.32 14.96
C THR A 699 -0.49 -13.24 14.02
N VAL A 700 0.67 -13.48 13.40
CA VAL A 700 1.24 -12.60 12.37
C VAL A 700 0.22 -12.40 11.24
N LEU A 701 -0.32 -13.48 10.70
CA LEU A 701 -1.31 -13.43 9.62
C LEU A 701 -2.60 -12.67 10.04
N LYS A 702 -3.14 -12.93 11.24
CA LYS A 702 -4.31 -12.20 11.78
C LYS A 702 -4.06 -10.70 11.80
N TYR A 703 -2.99 -10.26 12.46
CA TYR A 703 -2.69 -8.83 12.62
C TYR A 703 -2.29 -8.18 11.29
N THR A 704 -1.58 -8.88 10.40
CA THR A 704 -1.23 -8.37 9.07
C THR A 704 -2.47 -8.04 8.25
N MET A 705 -3.41 -9.00 8.13
CA MET A 705 -4.69 -8.78 7.46
C MET A 705 -5.53 -7.69 8.14
N ALA A 706 -5.48 -7.59 9.48
CA ALA A 706 -6.22 -6.60 10.23
C ALA A 706 -5.70 -5.16 10.00
N TYR A 707 -4.38 -4.94 10.02
CA TYR A 707 -3.78 -3.63 9.76
C TYR A 707 -3.99 -3.16 8.31
N ILE A 708 -3.90 -4.07 7.32
CA ILE A 708 -4.25 -3.76 5.92
C ILE A 708 -5.73 -3.33 5.84
N THR A 709 -6.64 -4.09 6.46
CA THR A 709 -8.08 -3.82 6.45
C THR A 709 -8.45 -2.46 7.06
N ILE A 710 -7.85 -2.10 8.20
CA ILE A 710 -8.22 -0.89 8.95
C ILE A 710 -7.51 0.39 8.45
N SER A 711 -6.53 0.25 7.55
CA SER A 711 -5.79 1.38 6.96
C SER A 711 -6.61 2.20 5.95
N GLY A 712 -7.68 1.62 5.39
CA GLY A 712 -8.50 2.20 4.33
C GLY A 712 -7.73 2.37 3.02
N GLU A 713 -7.10 3.53 2.84
CA GLU A 713 -6.26 3.89 1.67
C GLU A 713 -4.85 3.26 1.79
N GLY A 714 -4.83 1.93 1.96
CA GLY A 714 -3.65 1.06 2.04
C GLY A 714 -2.66 1.34 3.19
N ILE A 715 -1.73 0.40 3.39
CA ILE A 715 -0.61 0.48 4.31
C ILE A 715 0.72 0.21 3.59
N SER A 716 1.78 0.97 3.90
CA SER A 716 3.13 0.66 3.40
C SER A 716 3.68 -0.56 4.15
N GLU A 717 4.54 -1.34 3.51
CA GLU A 717 5.10 -2.54 4.16
C GLU A 717 5.96 -2.19 5.38
N VAL A 718 6.57 -1.01 5.40
CA VAL A 718 7.38 -0.54 6.53
C VAL A 718 6.49 -0.10 7.70
N GLU A 719 5.35 0.57 7.47
CA GLU A 719 4.32 0.77 8.51
C GLU A 719 3.80 -0.57 9.04
N LEU A 720 3.55 -1.53 8.16
CA LEU A 720 3.03 -2.86 8.52
C LEU A 720 4.01 -3.64 9.40
N HIS A 721 5.31 -3.63 9.05
CA HIS A 721 6.39 -4.17 9.85
C HIS A 721 6.54 -3.45 11.21
N ASP A 722 6.42 -2.12 11.23
CA ASP A 722 6.48 -1.27 12.42
C ASP A 722 5.35 -1.56 13.42
N LEU A 723 4.12 -1.79 12.92
CA LEU A 723 2.96 -2.14 13.75
C LEU A 723 3.11 -3.55 14.33
N LEU A 724 3.44 -4.54 13.49
CA LEU A 724 3.64 -5.93 13.92
C LEU A 724 4.80 -6.06 14.93
N SER A 725 5.85 -5.25 14.79
CA SER A 725 6.98 -5.19 15.73
C SER A 725 6.65 -4.50 17.06
N ARG A 726 5.67 -3.60 17.09
CA ARG A 726 5.14 -2.98 18.31
C ARG A 726 4.09 -3.87 19.00
N ASN A 727 3.36 -4.69 18.24
CA ASN A 727 2.27 -5.50 18.75
C ASN A 727 2.76 -6.62 19.69
N SER A 728 2.32 -6.57 20.96
CA SER A 728 2.75 -7.54 21.97
C SER A 728 2.30 -8.97 21.71
N ASP A 729 1.14 -9.20 21.09
CA ASP A 729 0.64 -10.54 20.83
C ASP A 729 1.47 -11.23 19.74
N VAL A 730 1.79 -10.50 18.68
CA VAL A 730 2.67 -10.95 17.59
C VAL A 730 4.06 -11.26 18.15
N MET A 731 4.67 -10.33 18.88
CA MET A 731 6.00 -10.53 19.47
C MET A 731 6.03 -11.68 20.48
N ASN A 732 4.95 -11.87 21.26
CA ASN A 732 4.80 -13.02 22.16
C ASN A 732 4.52 -14.34 21.41
N ALA A 733 3.90 -14.32 20.23
CA ALA A 733 3.65 -15.51 19.43
C ALA A 733 4.97 -16.05 18.85
N ILE A 734 5.69 -15.22 18.10
CA ILE A 734 6.94 -15.60 17.45
C ILE A 734 8.05 -15.96 18.45
N SER A 735 8.04 -15.38 19.67
CA SER A 735 9.04 -15.68 20.70
C SER A 735 8.83 -17.03 21.42
N LYS A 736 7.70 -17.72 21.23
CA LYS A 736 7.46 -19.03 21.85
C LYS A 736 8.50 -20.05 21.38
N GLY A 737 9.18 -20.69 22.34
CA GLY A 737 10.23 -21.68 22.06
C GLY A 737 11.62 -21.09 21.78
N ARG A 738 11.79 -19.77 21.68
CA ARG A 738 13.10 -19.13 21.49
C ARG A 738 13.77 -18.81 22.83
N ASN A 739 15.09 -19.00 22.89
CA ASN A 739 15.89 -18.71 24.09
C ASN A 739 16.21 -17.21 24.30
N THR A 740 15.92 -16.37 23.30
CA THR A 740 16.19 -14.92 23.31
C THR A 740 14.95 -14.14 22.89
N PRO A 741 14.53 -13.10 23.64
CA PRO A 741 13.44 -12.22 23.20
C PRO A 741 13.87 -11.42 21.98
N MET A 742 13.05 -11.40 20.93
CA MET A 742 13.37 -10.69 19.70
C MET A 742 13.05 -9.19 19.83
N LYS A 743 13.88 -8.33 19.21
CA LYS A 743 13.76 -6.86 19.33
C LYS A 743 12.70 -6.25 18.40
N HIS A 744 12.35 -6.97 17.34
CA HIS A 744 11.36 -6.63 16.31
C HIS A 744 10.85 -7.92 15.65
N LEU A 745 9.86 -7.83 14.77
CA LEU A 745 9.46 -8.93 13.90
C LEU A 745 10.63 -9.26 12.93
N PRO A 746 11.04 -10.53 12.78
CA PRO A 746 11.94 -10.93 11.69
C PRO A 746 11.25 -10.78 10.33
N SER A 747 11.93 -10.17 9.37
CA SER A 747 11.40 -9.76 8.07
C SER A 747 10.71 -10.91 7.31
N ILE A 748 11.26 -12.13 7.39
CA ILE A 748 10.72 -13.35 6.80
C ILE A 748 9.25 -13.66 7.15
N PHE A 749 8.81 -13.36 8.38
CA PHE A 749 7.41 -13.58 8.78
C PHE A 749 6.45 -12.70 7.98
N LEU A 750 6.85 -11.46 7.69
CA LEU A 750 6.04 -10.56 6.87
C LEU A 750 6.15 -10.92 5.39
N SER A 751 7.36 -11.24 4.90
CA SER A 751 7.57 -11.65 3.51
C SER A 751 6.71 -12.86 3.12
N GLN A 752 6.62 -13.91 3.95
CA GLN A 752 5.79 -15.08 3.65
C GLN A 752 4.29 -14.73 3.63
N VAL A 753 3.80 -13.97 4.61
CA VAL A 753 2.39 -13.54 4.64
C VAL A 753 2.06 -12.64 3.43
N MET A 754 2.98 -11.75 3.04
CA MET A 754 2.78 -10.87 1.90
C MET A 754 2.86 -11.59 0.55
N LEU A 755 3.65 -12.67 0.44
CA LEU A 755 3.64 -13.59 -0.71
C LEU A 755 2.30 -14.33 -0.80
N ASP A 756 1.85 -14.96 0.28
CA ASP A 756 0.59 -15.70 0.36
C ASP A 756 -0.64 -14.81 0.09
N LEU A 757 -0.60 -13.52 0.48
CA LEU A 757 -1.68 -12.55 0.23
C LEU A 757 -1.57 -11.81 -1.11
N HIS A 758 -0.42 -11.84 -1.81
CA HIS A 758 -0.17 -11.07 -3.03
C HIS A 758 -1.30 -11.15 -4.09
N PRO A 759 -1.93 -12.32 -4.36
CA PRO A 759 -3.03 -12.42 -5.34
C PRO A 759 -4.32 -11.67 -4.98
N PHE A 760 -4.45 -11.16 -3.75
CA PHE A 760 -5.62 -10.46 -3.22
C PHE A 760 -5.35 -8.98 -2.89
N LEU A 761 -4.09 -8.53 -2.99
CA LEU A 761 -3.66 -7.17 -2.69
C LEU A 761 -3.54 -6.31 -3.97
N ILE A 762 -3.62 -5.00 -3.80
CA ILE A 762 -3.37 -4.00 -4.84
C ILE A 762 -2.32 -2.99 -4.35
N ARG A 763 -1.37 -2.64 -5.22
CA ARG A 763 -0.32 -1.65 -4.94
C ARG A 763 -0.60 -0.34 -5.66
N HIS A 764 -0.53 0.77 -4.93
CA HIS A 764 -0.73 2.13 -5.44
C HIS A 764 0.13 3.13 -4.65
N MET A 765 0.25 4.37 -5.14
CA MET A 765 0.97 5.43 -4.44
C MET A 765 -0.04 6.33 -3.72
N GLU A 766 0.07 6.44 -2.40
CA GLU A 766 -0.83 7.24 -1.58
C GLU A 766 -0.07 8.03 -0.50
N HIS A 767 -0.39 9.32 -0.38
CA HIS A 767 0.31 10.30 0.47
C HIS A 767 1.85 10.29 0.31
N GLY A 768 2.32 9.99 -0.90
CA GLY A 768 3.74 9.91 -1.25
C GLY A 768 4.43 8.57 -0.96
N ARG A 769 3.70 7.55 -0.47
CA ARG A 769 4.23 6.21 -0.16
C ARG A 769 3.63 5.12 -1.04
N LEU A 770 4.41 4.09 -1.36
CA LEU A 770 3.91 2.86 -1.98
C LEU A 770 3.17 2.02 -0.92
N VAL A 771 1.87 1.80 -1.15
CA VAL A 771 0.99 1.14 -0.18
C VAL A 771 0.27 -0.07 -0.77
N TYR A 772 -0.02 -1.04 0.10
CA TYR A 772 -0.81 -2.23 -0.16
C TYR A 772 -2.21 -2.05 0.41
N GLY A 773 -3.24 -2.21 -0.42
CA GLY A 773 -4.64 -2.32 0.00
C GLY A 773 -5.26 -3.63 -0.51
N TRP A 774 -6.52 -3.88 -0.17
CA TRP A 774 -7.27 -5.01 -0.73
C TRP A 774 -7.73 -4.74 -2.17
N PHE A 775 -7.48 -5.68 -3.10
CA PHE A 775 -7.86 -5.53 -4.51
C PHE A 775 -9.39 -5.52 -4.70
N HIS A 776 -10.14 -6.22 -3.85
CA HIS A 776 -11.59 -6.34 -3.94
C HIS A 776 -12.26 -5.93 -2.63
N HIS A 777 -13.17 -4.94 -2.67
CA HIS A 777 -13.93 -4.50 -1.50
C HIS A 777 -14.68 -5.66 -0.82
N SER A 778 -15.32 -6.56 -1.59
CA SER A 778 -16.01 -7.74 -1.02
C SER A 778 -15.06 -8.75 -0.36
N PHE A 779 -13.78 -8.79 -0.75
CA PHE A 779 -12.78 -9.60 -0.05
C PHE A 779 -12.41 -8.97 1.29
N MET A 780 -12.18 -7.64 1.31
CA MET A 780 -12.01 -6.86 2.53
C MET A 780 -13.18 -7.06 3.49
N GLU A 781 -14.44 -6.89 3.04
CA GLU A 781 -15.61 -7.17 3.87
C GLU A 781 -15.62 -8.60 4.44
N GLY A 782 -15.20 -9.59 3.65
CA GLY A 782 -15.14 -10.98 4.07
C GLY A 782 -14.05 -11.26 5.12
N VAL A 783 -12.89 -10.61 4.99
CA VAL A 783 -11.81 -10.60 5.99
C VAL A 783 -12.28 -9.90 7.26
N SER A 784 -12.91 -8.72 7.18
CA SER A 784 -13.47 -8.01 8.34
C SER A 784 -14.46 -8.89 9.12
N ARG A 785 -15.32 -9.64 8.42
CA ARG A 785 -16.28 -10.57 9.04
C ARG A 785 -15.60 -11.77 9.71
N GLU A 786 -14.53 -12.34 9.15
CA GLU A 786 -13.82 -13.47 9.77
C GLU A 786 -12.92 -13.04 10.94
N LEU A 787 -12.37 -11.83 10.88
CA LEU A 787 -11.51 -11.27 11.94
C LEU A 787 -12.28 -10.47 13.00
N ASN A 788 -13.60 -10.37 12.90
CA ASN A 788 -14.47 -9.53 13.74
C ASN A 788 -14.01 -8.07 13.82
N ILE A 789 -13.63 -7.47 12.69
CA ILE A 789 -13.25 -6.05 12.59
C ILE A 789 -14.50 -5.27 12.17
N LEU A 790 -14.81 -4.17 12.89
CA LEU A 790 -15.90 -3.29 12.49
C LEU A 790 -15.50 -2.47 11.25
N TYR A 791 -16.45 -2.34 10.33
CA TYR A 791 -16.32 -1.60 9.09
C TYR A 791 -17.66 -0.92 8.78
N PRO A 792 -17.68 0.31 8.23
CA PRO A 792 -18.92 1.06 7.98
C PRO A 792 -20.02 0.24 7.31
N GLY A 793 -21.23 0.27 7.87
CA GLY A 793 -22.42 -0.36 7.28
C GLY A 793 -22.56 -1.86 7.57
N GLN A 794 -21.94 -2.37 8.64
CA GLN A 794 -22.31 -3.66 9.21
C GLN A 794 -23.69 -3.56 9.89
N GLU A 795 -24.42 -4.67 10.01
CA GLU A 795 -25.69 -4.65 10.76
C GLU A 795 -25.41 -4.49 12.26
N GLN A 796 -25.99 -3.46 12.88
CA GLN A 796 -25.81 -3.14 14.30
C GLN A 796 -26.17 -4.31 15.27
N SER A 797 -26.97 -5.27 14.81
CA SER A 797 -27.32 -6.53 15.47
C SER A 797 -26.13 -7.50 15.64
N SER A 798 -25.11 -7.40 14.80
CA SER A 798 -23.96 -8.31 14.73
C SER A 798 -22.73 -7.83 15.53
N ILE A 799 -22.78 -6.61 16.07
CA ILE A 799 -21.64 -5.96 16.73
C ILE A 799 -21.46 -6.49 18.17
N THR A 800 -20.27 -7.02 18.46
CA THR A 800 -19.87 -7.53 19.80
C THR A 800 -18.92 -6.57 20.52
N GLU A 801 -18.69 -6.80 21.82
CA GLU A 801 -17.70 -6.05 22.60
C GLU A 801 -16.28 -6.38 22.07
N GLU A 802 -15.91 -7.65 22.07
CA GLU A 802 -14.64 -8.18 21.57
C GLU A 802 -14.24 -7.67 20.16
N ALA A 803 -15.20 -7.58 19.24
CA ALA A 803 -14.96 -7.11 17.87
C ALA A 803 -14.37 -5.70 17.83
N CYS A 804 -14.88 -4.80 18.66
CA CYS A 804 -14.51 -3.39 18.62
C CYS A 804 -13.52 -2.96 19.70
N ASP A 805 -13.36 -3.71 20.80
CA ASP A 805 -12.12 -3.66 21.58
C ASP A 805 -10.92 -3.98 20.66
N PHE A 806 -11.03 -5.05 19.86
CA PHE A 806 -10.01 -5.41 18.87
C PHE A 806 -9.84 -4.32 17.79
N THR A 807 -10.94 -3.82 17.21
CA THR A 807 -10.89 -2.73 16.20
C THR A 807 -10.24 -1.46 16.76
N LEU A 808 -10.53 -1.08 18.01
CA LEU A 808 -9.95 0.10 18.67
C LEU A 808 -8.48 -0.09 19.07
N ALA A 809 -8.07 -1.31 19.46
CA ALA A 809 -6.67 -1.64 19.68
C ALA A 809 -5.85 -1.43 18.39
N LEU A 810 -6.34 -1.93 17.26
CA LEU A 810 -5.70 -1.72 15.95
C LEU A 810 -5.58 -0.22 15.60
N HIS A 811 -6.61 0.60 15.85
CA HIS A 811 -6.51 2.06 15.67
C HIS A 811 -5.51 2.71 16.62
N ARG A 812 -5.33 2.19 17.84
CA ARG A 812 -4.32 2.67 18.79
C ARG A 812 -2.91 2.35 18.32
N ASP A 813 -2.65 1.16 17.81
CA ASP A 813 -1.33 0.79 17.29
C ASP A 813 -0.84 1.77 16.21
N PHE A 814 -1.74 2.23 15.32
CA PHE A 814 -1.44 3.29 14.34
C PHE A 814 -1.14 4.64 14.99
N VAL A 815 -1.94 5.05 15.99
CA VAL A 815 -1.72 6.32 16.71
C VAL A 815 -0.39 6.31 17.45
N ASP A 816 -0.06 5.22 18.13
CA ASP A 816 1.18 5.07 18.90
C ASP A 816 2.39 5.02 17.95
N MET A 817 2.31 4.29 16.81
CA MET A 817 3.33 4.33 15.74
C MET A 817 3.59 5.75 15.21
N PHE A 818 2.57 6.59 15.10
CA PHE A 818 2.72 7.97 14.62
C PHE A 818 3.11 8.96 15.72
N CYS A 819 2.74 8.75 16.99
CA CYS A 819 2.96 9.69 18.08
C CYS A 819 4.24 9.43 18.88
N GLU A 820 4.62 8.16 19.08
CA GLU A 820 5.83 7.79 19.81
C GLU A 820 7.11 8.04 18.98
N PRO A 821 8.27 8.26 19.62
CA PRO A 821 9.54 8.22 18.92
C PRO A 821 9.80 6.82 18.34
N GLY A 822 10.43 6.76 17.16
CA GLY A 822 10.93 5.50 16.61
C GLY A 822 12.01 4.90 17.51
N SER A 823 11.96 3.59 17.73
CA SER A 823 13.07 2.79 18.26
C SER A 823 14.13 2.56 17.17
N ASP A 824 15.29 2.00 17.52
CA ASP A 824 16.33 1.66 16.54
C ASP A 824 15.81 0.73 15.40
N PHE A 825 14.78 -0.06 15.69
CA PHE A 825 14.20 -1.06 14.77
C PHE A 825 12.98 -0.56 13.98
N THR A 826 12.43 0.60 14.32
CA THR A 826 11.19 1.14 13.72
C THR A 826 11.43 2.47 13.01
N MET A 827 10.57 2.84 12.06
CA MET A 827 10.73 4.12 11.36
C MET A 827 10.33 5.29 12.26
N PRO A 828 11.17 6.34 12.41
CA PRO A 828 10.76 7.56 13.07
C PRO A 828 9.69 8.27 12.22
N GLN A 829 8.58 8.66 12.83
CA GLN A 829 7.48 9.38 12.17
C GLN A 829 7.47 10.87 12.57
N PRO A 830 8.44 11.70 12.12
CA PRO A 830 8.50 13.10 12.51
C PRO A 830 7.27 13.87 12.01
N THR A 831 6.79 14.81 12.83
CA THR A 831 5.84 15.85 12.39
C THR A 831 6.60 16.81 11.48
N SER A 832 6.45 16.64 10.17
CA SER A 832 7.17 17.38 9.12
C SER A 832 6.27 17.52 7.90
N ALA A 833 6.39 18.64 7.17
CA ALA A 833 5.59 18.90 5.97
C ALA A 833 5.89 17.91 4.81
N VAL A 834 6.98 17.15 4.90
CA VAL A 834 7.28 16.04 3.96
C VAL A 834 6.54 14.75 4.35
N ASN A 835 6.17 14.57 5.62
CA ASN A 835 5.49 13.36 6.10
C ASN A 835 3.96 13.47 5.96
N LEU A 836 3.49 13.71 4.73
CA LEU A 836 2.05 13.81 4.39
C LEU A 836 1.25 12.64 4.97
N ARG A 837 1.79 11.43 4.85
CA ARG A 837 1.21 10.20 5.38
C ARG A 837 0.77 10.32 6.84
N LYS A 838 1.62 10.86 7.74
CA LYS A 838 1.25 11.12 9.14
C LYS A 838 0.18 12.21 9.25
N LEU A 839 0.31 13.29 8.48
CA LEU A 839 -0.58 14.47 8.52
C LEU A 839 -2.03 14.15 8.08
N PHE A 840 -2.23 13.13 7.24
CA PHE A 840 -3.56 12.65 6.84
C PHE A 840 -4.04 11.44 7.66
N LYS A 841 -3.18 10.45 7.97
CA LYS A 841 -3.62 9.26 8.72
C LYS A 841 -3.83 9.50 10.21
N LEU A 842 -2.98 10.28 10.89
CA LEU A 842 -3.10 10.45 12.35
C LEU A 842 -4.45 11.06 12.78
N PRO A 843 -5.02 12.08 12.10
CA PRO A 843 -6.38 12.54 12.37
C PRO A 843 -7.43 11.44 12.23
N ILE A 844 -7.35 10.60 11.18
CA ILE A 844 -8.31 9.51 10.93
C ILE A 844 -8.31 8.49 12.07
N HIS A 845 -7.13 7.97 12.47
CA HIS A 845 -7.06 6.98 13.55
C HIS A 845 -7.31 7.61 14.93
N SER A 846 -6.79 8.82 15.23
CA SER A 846 -7.00 9.47 16.52
C SER A 846 -8.47 9.90 16.73
N ARG A 847 -9.16 10.32 15.67
CA ARG A 847 -10.60 10.61 15.68
C ARG A 847 -11.40 9.40 16.15
N VAL A 848 -11.07 8.22 15.63
CA VAL A 848 -11.74 6.98 15.97
C VAL A 848 -11.59 6.63 17.47
N LEU A 849 -10.50 7.05 18.11
CA LEU A 849 -10.26 6.81 19.54
C LEU A 849 -10.95 7.83 20.47
N VAL A 850 -11.59 8.89 19.96
CA VAL A 850 -12.26 9.92 20.79
C VAL A 850 -13.27 9.36 21.80
N PRO A 851 -14.11 8.35 21.49
CA PRO A 851 -15.00 7.73 22.48
C PRO A 851 -14.30 7.00 23.65
N VAL A 852 -12.99 6.76 23.56
CA VAL A 852 -12.22 5.96 24.53
C VAL A 852 -11.13 6.79 25.24
N LEU A 853 -10.45 7.67 24.51
CA LEU A 853 -9.39 8.54 25.04
C LEU A 853 -9.87 9.96 25.37
N GLY A 854 -11.13 10.26 25.04
CA GLY A 854 -11.70 11.61 25.14
C GLY A 854 -11.02 12.59 24.17
N LEU A 855 -11.31 13.88 24.35
CA LEU A 855 -10.75 14.94 23.50
C LEU A 855 -9.30 15.32 23.87
N THR A 856 -8.78 14.87 25.02
CA THR A 856 -7.44 15.23 25.53
C THR A 856 -6.32 14.88 24.55
N HIS A 857 -6.33 13.65 24.01
CA HIS A 857 -5.31 13.19 23.05
C HIS A 857 -5.30 14.04 21.78
N VAL A 858 -6.47 14.25 21.16
CA VAL A 858 -6.57 15.02 19.91
C VAL A 858 -6.24 16.50 20.11
N LYS A 859 -6.51 17.08 21.29
CA LYS A 859 -6.05 18.43 21.67
C LYS A 859 -4.52 18.50 21.76
N GLN A 860 -3.90 17.64 22.57
CA GLN A 860 -2.47 17.69 22.88
C GLN A 860 -1.56 17.36 21.69
N HIS A 861 -1.95 16.39 20.86
CA HIS A 861 -1.13 15.93 19.74
C HIS A 861 -1.43 16.65 18.40
N MET A 862 -2.60 17.29 18.25
CA MET A 862 -3.01 17.90 16.98
C MET A 862 -3.63 19.30 17.13
N PHE A 863 -4.83 19.42 17.70
CA PHE A 863 -5.67 20.60 17.49
C PHE A 863 -5.34 21.81 18.37
N CYS A 864 -4.76 21.59 19.55
CA CYS A 864 -4.17 22.65 20.36
C CYS A 864 -2.63 22.64 20.26
N ASN A 865 -2.06 21.90 19.29
CA ASN A 865 -0.63 21.75 19.10
C ASN A 865 -0.17 22.66 17.96
N LEU A 866 0.49 23.77 18.28
CA LEU A 866 0.91 24.74 17.27
C LEU A 866 1.82 24.12 16.21
N ASN A 867 2.80 23.30 16.62
CA ASN A 867 3.73 22.66 15.70
C ASN A 867 3.00 21.73 14.70
N TRP A 868 1.96 21.01 15.15
CA TRP A 868 1.09 20.25 14.26
C TRP A 868 0.34 21.16 13.27
N LEU A 869 -0.40 22.16 13.77
CA LEU A 869 -1.21 23.06 12.94
C LEU A 869 -0.37 23.76 11.87
N LEU A 870 0.77 24.35 12.26
CA LEU A 870 1.68 25.01 11.32
C LEU A 870 2.31 24.04 10.33
N THR A 871 2.60 22.80 10.74
CA THR A 871 3.13 21.78 9.84
C THR A 871 2.08 21.33 8.82
N LYS A 872 0.84 21.08 9.24
CA LYS A 872 -0.24 20.69 8.32
C LYS A 872 -0.60 21.85 7.37
N LEU A 873 -0.76 23.08 7.86
CA LEU A 873 -0.96 24.28 7.02
C LEU A 873 0.21 24.57 6.05
N LYS A 874 1.44 24.10 6.32
CA LYS A 874 2.58 24.20 5.39
C LYS A 874 2.57 23.10 4.31
N ALA A 875 1.80 22.03 4.48
CA ALA A 875 1.83 20.81 3.67
C ALA A 875 0.54 20.52 2.90
N THR A 876 -0.62 20.92 3.45
CA THR A 876 -1.97 20.72 2.91
C THR A 876 -2.66 22.07 2.69
N SER A 877 -3.95 22.08 2.38
CA SER A 877 -4.76 23.30 2.45
C SER A 877 -5.25 23.59 3.87
N ILE A 878 -5.83 24.79 4.08
CA ILE A 878 -6.61 25.11 5.28
C ILE A 878 -7.92 24.31 5.35
N ASP A 879 -8.51 23.98 4.20
CA ASP A 879 -9.75 23.19 4.13
C ASP A 879 -9.51 21.76 4.65
N ASP A 880 -8.34 21.17 4.39
CA ASP A 880 -7.92 19.87 4.95
C ASP A 880 -7.75 19.91 6.48
N VAL A 881 -7.37 21.06 7.05
CA VAL A 881 -7.27 21.25 8.51
C VAL A 881 -8.66 21.46 9.11
N MET A 882 -9.52 22.26 8.46
CA MET A 882 -10.91 22.45 8.90
C MET A 882 -11.72 21.15 8.81
N LEU A 883 -11.46 20.31 7.81
CA LEU A 883 -12.06 18.99 7.67
C LEU A 883 -11.66 18.02 8.80
N ASP A 884 -10.42 18.10 9.33
CA ASP A 884 -10.05 17.32 10.53
C ASP A 884 -10.90 17.74 11.75
N PHE A 885 -11.05 19.05 11.97
CA PHE A 885 -11.85 19.62 13.07
C PHE A 885 -13.33 19.23 12.92
N GLU A 886 -13.91 19.43 11.73
CA GLU A 886 -15.31 19.10 11.43
C GLU A 886 -15.60 17.62 11.61
N ASN A 887 -14.69 16.74 11.16
CA ASN A 887 -14.81 15.30 11.38
C ASN A 887 -14.82 14.91 12.86
N VAL A 888 -14.08 15.63 13.72
CA VAL A 888 -14.09 15.42 15.18
C VAL A 888 -15.32 16.07 15.84
N PHE A 889 -15.80 17.21 15.32
CA PHE A 889 -17.05 17.82 15.77
C PHE A 889 -18.25 16.93 15.48
N THR A 890 -18.32 16.22 14.34
CA THR A 890 -19.41 15.26 14.06
C THR A 890 -19.55 14.23 15.19
N ILE A 891 -18.43 13.60 15.60
CA ILE A 891 -18.43 12.62 16.71
C ILE A 891 -18.67 13.30 18.06
N SER A 892 -18.13 14.50 18.28
CA SER A 892 -18.28 15.21 19.56
C SER A 892 -19.73 15.68 19.79
N ASP A 893 -20.36 16.29 18.79
CA ASP A 893 -21.77 16.69 18.80
C ASP A 893 -22.69 15.46 18.98
N MET A 894 -22.31 14.30 18.44
CA MET A 894 -23.00 13.03 18.66
C MET A 894 -22.86 12.53 20.11
N LEU A 895 -21.65 12.51 20.68
CA LEU A 895 -21.40 12.14 22.08
C LEU A 895 -22.07 13.11 23.07
N GLU A 896 -22.14 14.40 22.73
CA GLU A 896 -22.81 15.44 23.53
C GLU A 896 -24.34 15.23 23.55
N ARG A 897 -24.95 14.88 22.41
CA ARG A 897 -26.39 14.54 22.33
C ARG A 897 -26.78 13.31 23.14
N GLU A 898 -25.91 12.30 23.18
CA GLU A 898 -26.08 11.11 24.03
C GLU A 898 -25.67 11.34 25.50
N GLY A 899 -25.23 12.57 25.86
CA GLY A 899 -24.87 12.94 27.23
C GLY A 899 -23.57 12.32 27.75
N ILE A 900 -22.70 11.83 26.86
CA ILE A 900 -21.46 11.12 27.20
C ILE A 900 -20.31 12.11 27.50
N ILE A 901 -20.29 13.26 26.83
CA ILE A 901 -19.35 14.37 27.06
C ILE A 901 -20.10 15.69 27.28
N GLN A 902 -19.45 16.67 27.89
CA GLN A 902 -20.01 18.01 28.11
C GLN A 902 -19.59 18.99 27.01
N ALA A 903 -20.49 19.90 26.63
CA ALA A 903 -20.23 20.95 25.64
C ALA A 903 -18.92 21.74 25.90
N ALA A 904 -18.62 22.02 27.18
CA ALA A 904 -17.41 22.73 27.61
C ALA A 904 -16.10 22.01 27.24
N GLU A 905 -16.12 20.69 27.04
CA GLU A 905 -14.96 19.93 26.59
C GLU A 905 -14.60 20.21 25.12
N THR A 906 -15.58 20.64 24.32
CA THR A 906 -15.38 21.04 22.91
C THR A 906 -14.95 22.50 22.74
N GLU A 907 -15.09 23.33 23.79
CA GLU A 907 -15.01 24.79 23.69
C GLU A 907 -13.66 25.28 23.12
N GLU A 908 -12.53 24.74 23.59
CA GLU A 908 -11.18 25.04 23.07
C GLU A 908 -11.06 24.77 21.56
N LEU A 909 -11.60 23.64 21.10
CA LEU A 909 -11.54 23.24 19.69
C LEU A 909 -12.39 24.16 18.83
N ARG A 910 -13.60 24.53 19.31
CA ARG A 910 -14.49 25.47 18.60
C ARG A 910 -13.88 26.88 18.54
N ILE A 911 -13.15 27.31 19.57
CA ILE A 911 -12.39 28.58 19.57
C ILE A 911 -11.29 28.55 18.49
N ILE A 912 -10.44 27.51 18.45
CA ILE A 912 -9.32 27.43 17.48
C ILE A 912 -9.85 27.31 16.05
N TYR A 913 -10.88 26.48 15.80
CA TYR A 913 -11.54 26.39 14.49
C TYR A 913 -12.11 27.75 14.05
N LYS A 914 -12.72 28.52 14.96
CA LYS A 914 -13.18 29.87 14.65
C LYS A 914 -12.02 30.81 14.30
N CYS A 915 -10.92 30.79 15.05
CA CYS A 915 -9.74 31.62 14.78
C CYS A 915 -9.13 31.30 13.40
N LEU A 916 -9.07 30.01 13.02
CA LEU A 916 -8.66 29.58 11.68
C LEU A 916 -9.59 30.11 10.59
N LYS A 917 -10.91 30.04 10.83
CA LYS A 917 -11.94 30.53 9.88
C LYS A 917 -11.92 32.05 9.74
N ASP A 918 -11.81 32.80 10.84
CA ASP A 918 -11.70 34.26 10.85
C ASP A 918 -10.41 34.70 10.09
N ALA A 919 -9.32 33.92 10.16
CA ALA A 919 -8.09 34.13 9.37
C ALA A 919 -8.22 33.72 7.88
N GLN A 920 -8.96 32.65 7.57
CA GLN A 920 -9.31 32.29 6.17
C GLN A 920 -10.09 33.43 5.51
N ASP A 921 -11.02 34.02 6.27
CA ASP A 921 -11.81 35.18 5.88
C ASP A 921 -10.98 36.48 5.83
N GLY A 922 -9.85 36.56 6.55
CA GLY A 922 -8.85 37.63 6.43
C GLY A 922 -8.07 37.53 5.12
N LEU A 923 -7.54 36.34 4.81
CA LEU A 923 -6.80 36.06 3.57
C LEU A 923 -7.65 36.24 2.31
N SER A 924 -8.89 35.75 2.29
CA SER A 924 -9.75 35.81 1.09
C SER A 924 -10.05 37.25 0.65
N LYS A 925 -9.97 38.21 1.59
CA LYS A 925 -10.12 39.64 1.37
C LYS A 925 -8.80 40.35 1.00
N GLN A 926 -7.64 39.70 1.20
CA GLN A 926 -6.29 40.25 0.97
C GLN A 926 -5.30 39.15 0.49
N PRO A 927 -5.41 38.66 -0.76
CA PRO A 927 -4.68 37.49 -1.24
C PRO A 927 -3.15 37.65 -1.37
N ASP A 928 -2.60 38.86 -1.20
CA ASP A 928 -1.16 39.12 -1.14
C ASP A 928 -0.53 38.74 0.22
N LYS A 929 -1.36 38.50 1.25
CA LYS A 929 -0.91 37.99 2.56
C LYS A 929 -0.40 36.56 2.45
N LYS A 930 0.61 36.25 3.27
CA LYS A 930 1.28 34.94 3.32
C LYS A 930 0.77 34.12 4.50
N LEU A 931 1.15 32.83 4.52
CA LEU A 931 0.91 31.92 5.65
C LEU A 931 1.38 32.50 7.00
N LYS A 932 2.45 33.31 6.97
CA LYS A 932 2.95 34.10 8.12
C LYS A 932 1.86 34.98 8.75
N ASP A 933 1.09 35.66 7.91
CA ASP A 933 0.09 36.63 8.35
C ASP A 933 -1.11 35.90 8.94
N MET A 934 -1.47 34.70 8.43
CA MET A 934 -2.41 33.79 9.11
C MET A 934 -1.96 33.45 10.53
N CYS A 935 -0.66 33.19 10.75
CA CYS A 935 -0.15 32.85 12.08
C CYS A 935 -0.32 34.02 13.06
N GLN A 936 -0.19 35.26 12.57
CA GLN A 936 -0.36 36.47 13.37
C GLN A 936 -1.84 36.82 13.58
N GLU A 937 -2.70 36.59 12.58
CA GLU A 937 -4.16 36.73 12.68
C GLU A 937 -4.78 35.65 13.57
N LEU A 938 -4.24 34.43 13.58
CA LEU A 938 -4.63 33.37 14.51
C LEU A 938 -4.43 33.84 15.96
N ILE A 939 -3.23 34.35 16.31
CA ILE A 939 -2.98 34.93 17.65
C ILE A 939 -3.94 36.08 17.94
N ALA A 940 -4.10 37.01 16.99
CA ALA A 940 -4.89 38.23 17.19
C ALA A 940 -6.40 37.99 17.31
N SER A 941 -6.89 36.82 16.85
CA SER A 941 -8.29 36.40 16.96
C SER A 941 -8.58 35.55 18.21
N VAL A 942 -7.56 35.05 18.93
CA VAL A 942 -7.77 34.34 20.21
C VAL A 942 -8.34 35.29 21.27
N PRO A 943 -9.50 34.98 21.90
CA PRO A 943 -10.05 35.79 22.98
C PRO A 943 -9.12 35.79 24.22
N LYS A 944 -8.96 36.95 24.88
CA LYS A 944 -8.07 37.08 26.05
C LYS A 944 -8.55 36.25 27.25
N ASP A 945 -9.86 36.22 27.44
CA ASP A 945 -10.56 35.35 28.37
C ASP A 945 -10.33 33.87 28.08
N ALA A 946 -10.18 33.45 26.82
CA ALA A 946 -9.79 32.08 26.48
C ALA A 946 -8.31 31.79 26.84
N ILE A 947 -7.41 32.75 26.67
CA ILE A 947 -6.00 32.63 27.10
C ILE A 947 -5.89 32.53 28.63
N GLU A 948 -6.72 33.26 29.38
CA GLU A 948 -6.76 33.17 30.85
C GLU A 948 -7.46 31.89 31.36
N LYS A 949 -8.39 31.32 30.59
CA LYS A 949 -9.20 30.15 30.95
C LYS A 949 -8.59 28.80 30.56
N TYR A 950 -7.75 28.74 29.51
CA TYR A 950 -7.30 27.49 28.91
C TYR A 950 -5.77 27.41 28.73
N GLU A 951 -5.13 26.53 29.49
CA GLU A 951 -3.67 26.32 29.49
C GLU A 951 -3.10 25.95 28.11
N LEU A 952 -3.80 25.08 27.36
CA LEU A 952 -3.36 24.69 26.01
C LEU A 952 -3.44 25.85 25.00
N ILE A 953 -4.43 26.75 25.15
CA ILE A 953 -4.54 27.96 24.32
C ILE A 953 -3.46 28.97 24.72
N ALA A 954 -3.19 29.13 26.03
CA ALA A 954 -2.11 29.98 26.53
C ALA A 954 -0.74 29.52 26.04
N GLN A 955 -0.47 28.21 26.03
CA GLN A 955 0.76 27.63 25.49
C GLN A 955 0.84 27.84 23.98
N LEU A 956 -0.23 27.52 23.23
CA LEU A 956 -0.29 27.74 21.78
C LEU A 956 0.05 29.18 21.40
N VAL A 957 -0.47 30.17 22.15
CA VAL A 957 -0.19 31.60 21.92
C VAL A 957 1.26 31.98 22.26
N GLN A 958 1.86 31.39 23.29
CA GLN A 958 3.27 31.63 23.64
C GLN A 958 4.23 31.09 22.58
N ASP A 959 3.97 29.89 22.06
CA ASP A 959 4.86 29.19 21.11
C ASP A 959 4.93 29.89 19.74
N VAL A 960 3.92 30.67 19.33
CA VAL A 960 3.89 31.30 17.99
C VAL A 960 4.98 32.34 17.79
N GLY A 961 5.35 33.09 18.84
CA GLY A 961 6.36 34.14 18.76
C GLY A 961 7.73 33.61 18.30
N PRO A 962 8.31 32.63 19.01
CA PRO A 962 9.53 31.95 18.59
C PRO A 962 9.38 31.18 17.28
N ALA A 963 8.27 30.43 17.11
CA ALA A 963 8.07 29.58 15.93
C ALA A 963 8.03 30.39 14.62
N VAL A 964 7.37 31.54 14.60
CA VAL A 964 7.33 32.43 13.42
C VAL A 964 8.70 33.04 13.12
N GLN A 965 9.53 33.34 14.13
CA GLN A 965 10.90 33.79 13.88
C GLN A 965 11.80 32.68 13.33
N GLN A 966 11.68 31.45 13.84
CA GLN A 966 12.42 30.31 13.33
C GLN A 966 12.00 29.95 11.89
N TRP A 967 10.70 30.00 11.59
CA TRP A 967 10.14 29.80 10.24
C TRP A 967 10.55 30.89 9.24
N LEU A 968 10.78 32.12 9.70
CA LEU A 968 11.35 33.20 8.86
C LEU A 968 12.83 33.00 8.51
N ALA A 969 13.51 32.07 9.17
CA ALA A 969 14.92 31.73 8.93
C ALA A 969 15.11 30.41 8.15
N SER A 970 14.02 29.77 7.70
CA SER A 970 14.01 28.42 7.07
C SER A 970 13.21 28.34 5.76
#